data_AF-A0A1J9PCY4-F1
#
_entry.id   AF-A0A1J9PCY4-F1
#
_cell.length_a   1.000
_cell.length_b   1.000
_cell.length_c   1.000
_cell.angle_alpha   90.00
_cell.angle_beta   90.00
_cell.angle_gamma   90.00
#
_symmetry.space_group_name_H-M   'P 1'
#
loop_
_entity.id
_entity.type
_entity.pdbx_description
1 polymer ?
#
loop_
_entity_poly.entity_id
_entity_poly.type
_entity_poly.pdbx_seq_one_letter_code
_entity_poly.pdbx_strand_id
1 'polypeptide(L)'
;MGIRYLTQHLLPYAQTVWLRNSQNHDQNTKNITCVVVDGPALVYHVYDRLLSWSDVQLNVVDAQPSVNEVSIGVMQFLFCLKGLGVRIEKIYFDGALPLAKRPVRLERMEDTRQKLQKLCRDTAGGFKTLSIRRQPMDIRPDKIFSRRPLYARFKTLPETAFMIPTVIEDLKYRWGLEEVLRFTVSVPELQGLITTSGENNVNHEGGSIFARMTEVVPGEADVYCAIAARDWCYAVLTSDSDLLVHDLGPEGSVIFFSSIESCDSLPNEKSLGEEPNITSTISIRATQLCPMTVAKKLGVASIQRLAYELKRHSRTSFSTIIQRAKSDTGVVEKSTSYISFMKEYDLVSNGTTAAYARISYFKGVTDPKLSELYAQYELPSFTVPQEGAYVYLPILIERHDRRAVWMQGSELRLIAYSLLNLKYPVGQKGRRKDVVIEHMRKGQRIAPIKLTLLSQKEVEQRLEAFLTQVNALVSSIRNNEGVDDVGGARDQAAFWRSFALYDILAHMEGEERPSVGKLRRFLEHGYCGEKLEWDDIHLHAQMQAVLYSLRLLKEVLVGHEWPRESLFGDKFAESIYEATKLLRDLPWMRDTAQRRYGIGGDGNGGNWRRVLEGLFSLLNEGEGKGEEGREREREREREEREGDSIEGLGQFSISSRSRSGHGQVNSSMAEAREAWVLASTLPSGRKRKKRRAGSAGTDETTRTTSRRKGTGSKQEQKMNMYDILRQVD
;
A
#
# COMPACT_ATOMS: atom_id res chain seq x y z
N MET A 1 -17.15 0.52 -10.26
CA MET A 1 -16.77 1.95 -10.24
C MET A 1 -17.51 2.64 -11.37
N GLY A 2 -17.52 3.97 -11.36
CA GLY A 2 -18.07 4.78 -12.45
C GLY A 2 -19.57 5.04 -12.41
N ILE A 3 -20.13 5.47 -13.55
CA ILE A 3 -21.54 5.86 -13.68
C ILE A 3 -22.46 4.67 -13.39
N ARG A 4 -23.29 4.82 -12.34
CA ARG A 4 -24.21 3.79 -11.86
C ARG A 4 -25.11 3.26 -12.98
N TYR A 5 -25.21 1.94 -13.07
CA TYR A 5 -25.99 1.17 -14.07
C TYR A 5 -25.49 1.23 -15.52
N LEU A 6 -24.42 1.98 -15.83
CA LEU A 6 -23.94 2.11 -17.20
C LEU A 6 -23.57 0.75 -17.80
N THR A 7 -22.69 -0.01 -17.15
CA THR A 7 -22.28 -1.34 -17.61
C THR A 7 -23.47 -2.28 -17.78
N GLN A 8 -24.39 -2.31 -16.82
CA GLN A 8 -25.58 -3.17 -16.87
C GLN A 8 -26.42 -2.89 -18.11
N HIS A 9 -26.59 -1.62 -18.48
CA HIS A 9 -27.38 -1.22 -19.64
C HIS A 9 -26.65 -1.40 -20.97
N LEU A 10 -25.32 -1.33 -20.99
CA LEU A 10 -24.53 -1.43 -22.22
C LEU A 10 -24.10 -2.87 -22.56
N LEU A 11 -23.96 -3.75 -21.57
CA LEU A 11 -23.56 -5.15 -21.77
C LEU A 11 -24.40 -5.93 -22.81
N PRO A 12 -25.73 -5.73 -22.95
CA PRO A 12 -26.51 -6.38 -24.01
C PRO A 12 -26.04 -6.06 -25.44
N TYR A 13 -25.28 -4.98 -25.63
CA TYR A 13 -24.74 -4.55 -26.92
C TYR A 13 -23.29 -5.01 -27.15
N ALA A 14 -22.69 -5.69 -26.16
CA ALA A 14 -21.33 -6.20 -26.22
C ALA A 14 -21.19 -7.32 -27.26
N GLN A 15 -19.98 -7.45 -27.81
CA GLN A 15 -19.62 -8.52 -28.73
C GLN A 15 -18.69 -9.51 -28.02
N THR A 16 -18.89 -10.80 -28.24
CA THR A 16 -17.92 -11.82 -27.81
C THR A 16 -16.67 -11.76 -28.67
N VAL A 17 -15.50 -11.76 -28.03
CA VAL A 17 -14.19 -11.73 -28.69
C VAL A 17 -13.24 -12.75 -28.07
N TRP A 18 -12.19 -13.12 -28.80
CA TRP A 18 -11.11 -13.96 -28.33
C TRP A 18 -9.82 -13.15 -28.18
N LEU A 19 -9.11 -13.34 -27.07
CA LEU A 19 -7.80 -12.72 -26.84
C LEU A 19 -6.72 -13.66 -27.36
N ARG A 20 -6.50 -13.65 -28.68
CA ARG A 20 -5.48 -14.45 -29.34
C ARG A 20 -5.04 -13.82 -30.66
N ASN A 21 -3.82 -14.12 -31.08
CA ASN A 21 -3.34 -13.87 -32.43
C ASN A 21 -3.35 -15.19 -33.22
N SER A 22 -4.50 -15.54 -33.82
CA SER A 22 -4.62 -16.71 -34.71
C SER A 22 -4.53 -16.26 -36.17
N GLN A 23 -3.65 -16.89 -36.95
CA GLN A 23 -3.55 -16.69 -38.41
C GLN A 23 -4.70 -17.35 -39.18
N ASN A 24 -5.45 -18.25 -38.54
CA ASN A 24 -6.63 -18.86 -39.15
C ASN A 24 -7.79 -17.86 -39.10
N HIS A 25 -8.03 -17.21 -40.23
CA HIS A 25 -9.17 -16.33 -40.47
C HIS A 25 -10.48 -17.13 -40.52
N ASP A 26 -10.92 -17.63 -39.37
CA ASP A 26 -12.30 -18.08 -39.23
C ASP A 26 -13.17 -16.82 -39.24
N GLN A 27 -13.81 -16.53 -40.39
CA GLN A 27 -14.46 -15.24 -40.71
C GLN A 27 -15.54 -14.81 -39.70
N ASN A 28 -15.99 -15.72 -38.82
CA ASN A 28 -16.99 -15.47 -37.79
C ASN A 28 -16.42 -15.15 -36.40
N THR A 29 -15.10 -15.20 -36.16
CA THR A 29 -14.52 -14.95 -34.84
C THR A 29 -13.69 -13.67 -34.80
N LYS A 30 -14.09 -12.73 -33.91
CA LYS A 30 -13.35 -11.46 -33.72
C LYS A 30 -12.24 -11.67 -32.70
N ASN A 31 -11.00 -11.50 -33.17
CA ASN A 31 -9.79 -11.62 -32.35
C ASN A 31 -9.29 -10.24 -31.91
N ILE A 32 -8.80 -10.15 -30.67
CA ILE A 32 -8.11 -8.98 -30.13
C ILE A 32 -6.63 -9.33 -30.02
N THR A 33 -5.81 -8.63 -30.80
CA THR A 33 -4.36 -8.88 -30.88
C THR A 33 -3.54 -7.82 -30.14
N CYS A 34 -4.14 -6.68 -29.78
CA CYS A 34 -3.44 -5.57 -29.12
C CYS A 34 -4.30 -4.98 -28.00
N VAL A 35 -3.69 -4.77 -26.83
CA VAL A 35 -4.38 -4.26 -25.64
C VAL A 35 -3.56 -3.19 -24.90
N VAL A 36 -4.27 -2.29 -24.25
CA VAL A 36 -3.76 -1.39 -23.20
C VAL A 36 -4.42 -1.79 -21.89
N VAL A 37 -3.67 -1.78 -20.80
CA VAL A 37 -4.10 -2.31 -19.51
C VAL A 37 -4.20 -1.21 -18.48
N ASP A 38 -5.38 -1.08 -17.87
CA ASP A 38 -5.58 -0.35 -16.61
C ASP A 38 -4.98 -1.19 -15.48
N GLY A 39 -3.80 -0.76 -15.01
CA GLY A 39 -2.99 -1.46 -14.02
C GLY A 39 -3.72 -1.65 -12.68
N PRO A 40 -4.24 -0.60 -12.04
CA PRO A 40 -4.97 -0.72 -10.79
C PRO A 40 -6.14 -1.69 -10.88
N ALA A 41 -6.94 -1.60 -11.95
CA ALA A 41 -8.06 -2.52 -12.16
C ALA A 41 -7.60 -3.97 -12.34
N LEU A 42 -6.46 -4.22 -13.02
CA LEU A 42 -5.89 -5.56 -13.14
C LEU A 42 -5.47 -6.13 -11.78
N VAL A 43 -4.79 -5.33 -10.95
CA VAL A 43 -4.32 -5.76 -9.62
C VAL A 43 -5.49 -6.16 -8.73
N TYR A 44 -6.53 -5.32 -8.64
CA TYR A 44 -7.72 -5.66 -7.85
C TYR A 44 -8.47 -6.86 -8.42
N HIS A 45 -8.54 -7.00 -9.75
CA HIS A 45 -9.14 -8.16 -10.38
C HIS A 45 -8.43 -9.47 -9.97
N VAL A 46 -7.10 -9.49 -10.09
CA VAL A 46 -6.30 -10.66 -9.70
C VAL A 46 -6.44 -10.94 -8.20
N TYR A 47 -6.40 -9.91 -7.36
CA TYR A 47 -6.64 -10.05 -5.91
C TYR A 47 -7.99 -10.73 -5.63
N ASP A 48 -9.08 -10.24 -6.22
CA ASP A 48 -10.43 -10.79 -6.00
C ASP A 48 -10.54 -12.23 -6.53
N ARG A 49 -9.90 -12.53 -7.67
CA ARG A 49 -9.82 -13.90 -8.22
C ARG A 49 -9.13 -14.81 -7.22
N LEU A 50 -7.92 -14.47 -6.78
CA LEU A 50 -7.18 -15.30 -5.83
C LEU A 50 -7.96 -15.46 -4.51
N LEU A 51 -8.51 -14.38 -3.96
CA LEU A 51 -9.31 -14.42 -2.73
C LEU A 51 -10.54 -15.34 -2.84
N SER A 52 -11.16 -15.46 -4.02
CA SER A 52 -12.27 -16.39 -4.24
C SER A 52 -11.86 -17.87 -4.12
N TRP A 53 -10.57 -18.16 -4.28
CA TRP A 53 -9.98 -19.50 -4.12
C TRP A 53 -9.42 -19.76 -2.73
N SER A 54 -9.43 -18.77 -1.83
CA SER A 54 -8.95 -18.95 -0.46
C SER A 54 -9.80 -19.95 0.31
N ASP A 55 -9.12 -20.78 1.11
CA ASP A 55 -9.77 -21.75 1.98
C ASP A 55 -10.63 -21.05 3.04
N VAL A 56 -11.88 -21.50 3.16
CA VAL A 56 -12.87 -20.98 4.10
C VAL A 56 -12.52 -21.29 5.56
N GLN A 57 -11.65 -22.28 5.83
CA GLN A 57 -11.19 -22.61 7.19
C GLN A 57 -10.16 -21.61 7.71
N LEU A 58 -9.53 -20.84 6.82
CA LEU A 58 -8.57 -19.81 7.21
C LEU A 58 -9.26 -18.66 7.93
N ASN A 59 -8.51 -18.00 8.82
CA ASN A 59 -8.96 -16.73 9.35
C ASN A 59 -9.02 -15.68 8.25
N VAL A 60 -9.91 -14.71 8.42
CA VAL A 60 -10.20 -13.70 7.40
C VAL A 60 -9.03 -12.79 7.05
N VAL A 61 -8.03 -12.65 7.93
CA VAL A 61 -6.83 -11.87 7.63
C VAL A 61 -5.84 -12.69 6.80
N ASP A 62 -5.59 -13.95 7.18
CA ASP A 62 -4.71 -14.85 6.43
C ASP A 62 -5.34 -15.41 5.16
N ALA A 63 -6.67 -15.37 5.01
CA ALA A 63 -7.34 -15.73 3.77
C ALA A 63 -7.02 -14.74 2.63
N GLN A 64 -6.60 -13.51 2.94
CA GLN A 64 -6.27 -12.53 1.92
C GLN A 64 -4.96 -12.89 1.20
N PRO A 65 -4.93 -12.87 -0.15
CA PRO A 65 -3.69 -13.00 -0.91
C PRO A 65 -2.64 -11.99 -0.44
N SER A 66 -1.37 -12.41 -0.32
CA SER A 66 -0.30 -11.43 -0.03
C SER A 66 -0.01 -10.57 -1.25
N VAL A 67 0.63 -9.43 -1.04
CA VAL A 67 1.08 -8.56 -2.13
C VAL A 67 2.00 -9.30 -3.13
N ASN A 68 2.80 -10.26 -2.65
CA ASN A 68 3.66 -11.11 -3.49
C ASN A 68 2.85 -12.08 -4.34
N GLU A 69 1.82 -12.69 -3.76
CA GLU A 69 0.92 -13.59 -4.50
C GLU A 69 0.12 -12.86 -5.56
N VAL A 70 -0.36 -11.65 -5.25
CA VAL A 70 -1.02 -10.80 -6.23
C VAL A 70 -0.05 -10.46 -7.37
N SER A 71 1.20 -10.13 -7.06
CA SER A 71 2.24 -9.88 -8.08
C SER A 71 2.50 -11.09 -8.98
N ILE A 72 2.61 -12.30 -8.42
CA ILE A 72 2.75 -13.55 -9.18
C ILE A 72 1.54 -13.77 -10.09
N GLY A 73 0.32 -13.56 -9.57
CA GLY A 73 -0.92 -13.70 -10.35
C GLY A 73 -1.02 -12.69 -11.49
N VAL A 74 -0.63 -11.44 -11.27
CA VAL A 74 -0.57 -10.40 -12.32
C VAL A 74 0.44 -10.77 -13.39
N MET A 75 1.63 -11.24 -13.00
CA MET A 75 2.64 -11.72 -13.95
C MET A 75 2.09 -12.86 -14.80
N GLN A 76 1.51 -13.90 -14.19
CA GLN A 76 0.96 -15.03 -14.92
C GLN A 76 -0.18 -14.59 -15.87
N PHE A 77 -1.05 -13.66 -15.45
CA PHE A 77 -2.10 -13.10 -16.31
C PHE A 77 -1.51 -12.46 -17.58
N LEU A 78 -0.54 -11.55 -17.41
CA LEU A 78 0.10 -10.84 -18.53
C LEU A 78 0.93 -11.78 -19.41
N PHE A 79 1.57 -12.77 -18.80
CA PHE A 79 2.37 -13.76 -19.51
C PHE A 79 1.50 -14.69 -20.36
N CYS A 80 0.30 -15.08 -19.87
CA CYS A 80 -0.68 -15.82 -20.67
C CYS A 80 -1.12 -15.01 -21.90
N LEU A 81 -1.40 -13.71 -21.76
CA LEU A 81 -1.78 -12.87 -22.91
C LEU A 81 -0.67 -12.79 -23.96
N LYS A 82 0.58 -12.56 -23.53
CA LYS A 82 1.75 -12.62 -24.42
C LYS A 82 1.86 -13.97 -25.11
N GLY A 83 1.62 -15.05 -24.37
CA GLY A 83 1.61 -16.42 -24.87
C GLY A 83 0.63 -16.67 -25.99
N LEU A 84 -0.55 -16.07 -25.90
CA LEU A 84 -1.58 -16.13 -26.95
C LEU A 84 -1.30 -15.15 -28.10
N GLY A 85 -0.11 -14.54 -28.14
CA GLY A 85 0.30 -13.57 -29.16
C GLY A 85 -0.39 -12.22 -29.04
N VAL A 86 -1.03 -11.91 -27.90
CA VAL A 86 -1.65 -10.60 -27.65
C VAL A 86 -0.55 -9.61 -27.25
N ARG A 87 -0.37 -8.57 -28.06
CA ARG A 87 0.56 -7.47 -27.77
C ARG A 87 -0.03 -6.58 -26.67
N ILE A 88 0.65 -6.54 -25.53
CA ILE A 88 0.38 -5.54 -24.49
C ILE A 88 1.20 -4.31 -24.85
N GLU A 89 0.55 -3.20 -25.18
CA GLU A 89 1.27 -1.97 -25.52
C GLU A 89 1.78 -1.27 -24.26
N LYS A 90 0.86 -1.02 -23.32
CA LYS A 90 1.12 -0.28 -22.09
C LYS A 90 0.27 -0.79 -20.94
N ILE A 91 0.81 -0.67 -19.74
CA ILE A 91 0.16 -0.93 -18.46
C ILE A 91 0.28 0.36 -17.64
N TYR A 92 -0.82 1.09 -17.54
CA TYR A 92 -0.84 2.39 -16.88
C TYR A 92 -1.31 2.27 -15.43
N PHE A 93 -0.58 2.91 -14.52
CA PHE A 93 -0.90 3.01 -13.10
C PHE A 93 -1.13 4.46 -12.70
N ASP A 94 -2.12 4.68 -11.83
CA ASP A 94 -2.45 6.00 -11.32
C ASP A 94 -1.24 6.68 -10.66
N GLY A 95 -1.07 7.98 -10.93
CA GLY A 95 -0.28 8.89 -10.14
C GLY A 95 -1.19 9.84 -9.36
N ALA A 96 -1.20 11.11 -9.74
CA ALA A 96 -1.86 12.13 -8.96
C ALA A 96 -3.38 12.15 -9.12
N LEU A 97 -4.07 12.32 -7.98
CA LEU A 97 -5.52 12.43 -7.96
C LEU A 97 -5.95 13.88 -8.26
N PRO A 98 -6.84 14.11 -9.24
CA PRO A 98 -7.40 15.44 -9.49
C PRO A 98 -8.07 16.05 -8.26
N LEU A 99 -7.97 17.37 -8.11
CA LEU A 99 -8.51 18.12 -6.97
C LEU A 99 -10.00 17.83 -6.73
N ALA A 100 -10.79 17.73 -7.81
CA ALA A 100 -12.23 17.46 -7.76
C ALA A 100 -12.57 16.08 -7.15
N LYS A 101 -11.65 15.11 -7.21
CA LYS A 101 -11.83 13.75 -6.69
C LYS A 101 -11.31 13.56 -5.25
N ARG A 102 -10.73 14.59 -4.62
CA ARG A 102 -10.29 14.53 -3.21
C ARG A 102 -11.42 14.11 -2.24
N PRO A 103 -12.66 14.64 -2.33
CA PRO A 103 -13.75 14.20 -1.46
C PRO A 103 -14.08 12.71 -1.64
N VAL A 104 -14.08 12.23 -2.89
CA VAL A 104 -14.34 10.81 -3.22
C VAL A 104 -13.25 9.90 -2.63
N ARG A 105 -11.98 10.33 -2.64
CA ARG A 105 -10.88 9.60 -2.00
C ARG A 105 -11.11 9.49 -0.48
N LEU A 106 -11.54 10.57 0.18
CA LEU A 106 -11.83 10.56 1.61
C LEU A 106 -13.02 9.66 1.96
N GLU A 107 -14.07 9.67 1.15
CA GLU A 107 -15.23 8.76 1.30
C GLU A 107 -14.79 7.29 1.20
N ARG A 108 -14.01 6.93 0.17
CA ARG A 108 -13.46 5.57 0.02
C ARG A 108 -12.59 5.16 1.21
N MET A 109 -11.75 6.07 1.73
CA MET A 109 -10.94 5.79 2.92
C MET A 109 -11.80 5.56 4.16
N GLU A 110 -12.88 6.32 4.32
CA GLU A 110 -13.83 6.18 5.43
C GLU A 110 -14.60 4.85 5.33
N ASP A 111 -15.00 4.42 4.13
CA ASP A 111 -15.60 3.10 3.89
C ASP A 111 -14.63 1.97 4.29
N THR A 112 -13.37 2.03 3.85
CA THR A 112 -12.36 1.03 4.24
C THR A 112 -12.11 1.04 5.76
N ARG A 113 -12.12 2.21 6.40
CA ARG A 113 -12.02 2.34 7.87
C ARG A 113 -13.21 1.69 8.58
N GLN A 114 -14.43 1.85 8.05
CA GLN A 114 -15.63 1.21 8.60
C GLN A 114 -15.56 -0.31 8.46
N LYS A 115 -15.11 -0.83 7.31
CA LYS A 115 -14.85 -2.27 7.10
C LYS A 115 -13.85 -2.81 8.14
N LEU A 116 -12.74 -2.10 8.37
CA LEU A 116 -11.74 -2.46 9.38
C LEU A 116 -12.33 -2.48 10.79
N GLN A 117 -13.10 -1.46 11.16
CA GLN A 117 -13.73 -1.38 12.47
C GLN A 117 -14.69 -2.55 12.70
N LYS A 118 -15.51 -2.89 11.70
CA LYS A 118 -16.40 -4.04 11.76
C LYS A 118 -15.62 -5.34 11.91
N LEU A 119 -14.60 -5.55 11.08
CA LEU A 119 -13.72 -6.72 11.14
C LEU A 119 -13.11 -6.90 12.53
N CYS A 120 -12.57 -5.83 13.12
CA CYS A 120 -11.96 -5.87 14.44
C CYS A 120 -12.96 -6.20 15.56
N ARG A 121 -14.18 -5.66 15.48
CA ARG A 121 -15.26 -6.00 16.43
C ARG A 121 -15.72 -7.45 16.29
N ASP A 122 -15.97 -7.91 15.08
CA ASP A 122 -16.50 -9.25 14.80
C ASP A 122 -15.49 -10.37 15.14
N THR A 123 -14.20 -10.02 15.25
CA THR A 123 -13.10 -10.97 15.52
C THR A 123 -12.28 -10.58 16.76
N ALA A 124 -12.87 -9.85 17.71
CA ALA A 124 -12.18 -9.34 18.89
C ALA A 124 -11.48 -10.44 19.72
N GLY A 125 -11.99 -11.67 19.68
CA GLY A 125 -11.42 -12.85 20.36
C GLY A 125 -10.14 -13.43 19.73
N GLY A 126 -9.65 -12.87 18.62
CA GLY A 126 -8.48 -13.37 17.89
C GLY A 126 -8.76 -14.64 17.07
N PHE A 127 -7.69 -15.29 16.59
CA PHE A 127 -7.75 -16.39 15.64
C PHE A 127 -6.95 -17.60 16.12
N LYS A 128 -7.57 -18.78 16.08
CA LYS A 128 -6.93 -20.04 16.46
C LYS A 128 -5.76 -20.36 15.53
N THR A 129 -4.71 -20.97 16.07
CA THR A 129 -3.49 -21.32 15.33
C THR A 129 -3.74 -22.24 14.13
N LEU A 130 -4.73 -23.13 14.20
CA LEU A 130 -5.15 -23.98 13.08
C LEU A 130 -5.73 -23.21 11.89
N SER A 131 -6.22 -21.99 12.12
CA SER A 131 -6.78 -21.11 11.08
C SER A 131 -5.72 -20.19 10.45
N ILE A 132 -4.47 -20.24 10.89
CA ILE A 132 -3.35 -19.46 10.35
C ILE A 132 -2.80 -20.18 9.12
N ARG A 133 -2.70 -19.46 8.01
CA ARG A 133 -2.17 -20.01 6.77
C ARG A 133 -0.64 -20.14 6.85
N ARG A 134 -0.13 -21.36 6.74
CA ARG A 134 1.31 -21.66 6.75
C ARG A 134 1.94 -21.80 5.36
N GLN A 135 1.13 -22.09 4.35
CA GLN A 135 1.60 -22.33 2.99
C GLN A 135 1.16 -21.20 2.05
N PRO A 136 1.99 -20.81 1.06
CA PRO A 136 1.56 -19.93 -0.02
C PRO A 136 0.34 -20.46 -0.78
N MET A 137 -0.41 -19.56 -1.43
CA MET A 137 -1.42 -19.99 -2.40
C MET A 137 -0.73 -20.63 -3.58
N ASP A 138 -1.31 -21.72 -4.02
CA ASP A 138 -1.06 -22.27 -5.33
C ASP A 138 -1.72 -21.37 -6.38
N ILE A 139 -0.91 -20.65 -7.15
CA ILE A 139 -1.32 -19.68 -8.18
C ILE A 139 -1.11 -20.30 -9.55
N ARG A 140 -2.21 -20.47 -10.28
CA ARG A 140 -2.24 -21.08 -11.61
C ARG A 140 -3.19 -20.31 -12.53
N PRO A 141 -2.99 -20.34 -13.86
CA PRO A 141 -3.85 -19.65 -14.82
C PRO A 141 -5.33 -20.01 -14.69
N ASP A 142 -5.67 -21.27 -14.42
CA ASP A 142 -7.06 -21.69 -14.22
C ASP A 142 -7.74 -20.89 -13.10
N LYS A 143 -7.04 -20.62 -11.98
CA LYS A 143 -7.59 -19.83 -10.87
C LYS A 143 -7.72 -18.34 -11.18
N ILE A 144 -6.87 -17.83 -12.08
CA ILE A 144 -6.85 -16.43 -12.50
C ILE A 144 -8.00 -16.15 -13.48
N PHE A 145 -8.21 -17.05 -14.45
CA PHE A 145 -9.19 -16.86 -15.52
C PHE A 145 -10.55 -17.52 -15.26
N SER A 146 -10.67 -18.47 -14.32
CA SER A 146 -11.95 -19.09 -14.00
C SER A 146 -12.82 -18.23 -13.09
N ARG A 147 -14.14 -18.29 -13.33
CA ARG A 147 -15.12 -17.63 -12.46
C ARG A 147 -15.43 -18.48 -11.24
N ARG A 148 -15.16 -17.91 -10.06
CA ARG A 148 -15.65 -18.42 -8.78
C ARG A 148 -16.25 -17.27 -7.97
N PRO A 149 -17.47 -17.43 -7.42
CA PRO A 149 -18.09 -16.39 -6.61
C PRO A 149 -17.31 -16.19 -5.30
N LEU A 150 -17.04 -14.95 -4.94
CA LEU A 150 -16.41 -14.61 -3.68
C LEU A 150 -17.36 -14.91 -2.50
N TYR A 151 -16.86 -15.66 -1.50
CA TYR A 151 -17.61 -15.96 -0.29
C TYR A 151 -18.04 -14.67 0.44
N ALA A 152 -19.27 -14.65 0.95
CA ALA A 152 -19.86 -13.47 1.58
C ALA A 152 -18.99 -12.90 2.73
N ARG A 153 -18.37 -13.78 3.52
CA ARG A 153 -17.47 -13.41 4.62
C ARG A 153 -16.21 -12.65 4.20
N PHE A 154 -15.80 -12.77 2.93
CA PHE A 154 -14.61 -12.08 2.40
C PHE A 154 -14.97 -10.74 1.72
N LYS A 155 -16.25 -10.51 1.38
CA LYS A 155 -16.71 -9.27 0.73
C LYS A 155 -16.59 -8.03 1.61
N THR A 156 -16.60 -8.20 2.93
CA THR A 156 -16.59 -7.09 3.89
C THR A 156 -15.20 -6.75 4.42
N LEU A 157 -14.14 -7.30 3.82
CA LEU A 157 -12.76 -7.07 4.27
C LEU A 157 -12.20 -5.77 3.68
N PRO A 158 -11.40 -5.01 4.45
CA PRO A 158 -10.54 -3.98 3.86
C PRO A 158 -9.55 -4.66 2.91
N GLU A 159 -9.28 -4.05 1.76
CA GLU A 159 -8.33 -4.59 0.79
C GLU A 159 -6.91 -4.58 1.36
N THR A 160 -6.06 -5.53 0.94
CA THR A 160 -4.67 -5.59 1.38
C THR A 160 -3.91 -4.33 0.93
N ALA A 161 -3.34 -3.59 1.89
CA ALA A 161 -2.53 -2.42 1.58
C ALA A 161 -1.28 -2.79 0.75
N PHE A 162 -0.74 -1.82 0.01
CA PHE A 162 0.52 -1.94 -0.73
C PHE A 162 0.56 -2.89 -1.94
N MET A 163 -0.55 -3.52 -2.32
CA MET A 163 -0.61 -4.39 -3.52
C MET A 163 -0.15 -3.66 -4.79
N ILE A 164 -0.70 -2.47 -5.03
CA ILE A 164 -0.44 -1.66 -6.23
C ILE A 164 1.06 -1.30 -6.35
N PRO A 165 1.69 -0.61 -5.38
CA PRO A 165 3.12 -0.30 -5.46
C PRO A 165 4.02 -1.55 -5.54
N THR A 166 3.64 -2.66 -4.89
CA THR A 166 4.37 -3.94 -5.02
C THR A 166 4.35 -4.45 -6.47
N VAL A 167 3.19 -4.44 -7.12
CA VAL A 167 3.05 -4.90 -8.51
C VAL A 167 3.82 -3.98 -9.47
N ILE A 168 3.75 -2.66 -9.27
CA ILE A 168 4.51 -1.70 -10.09
C ILE A 168 6.00 -1.99 -10.01
N GLU A 169 6.51 -2.18 -8.79
CA GLU A 169 7.91 -2.50 -8.54
C GLU A 169 8.32 -3.82 -9.21
N ASP A 170 7.55 -4.89 -9.02
CA ASP A 170 7.87 -6.20 -9.57
C ASP A 170 7.79 -6.22 -11.10
N LEU A 171 6.81 -5.55 -11.71
CA LEU A 171 6.71 -5.39 -13.15
C LEU A 171 7.88 -4.59 -13.73
N LYS A 172 8.45 -3.64 -12.99
CA LYS A 172 9.62 -2.88 -13.42
C LYS A 172 10.93 -3.64 -13.24
N TYR A 173 11.09 -4.42 -12.19
CA TYR A 173 12.41 -4.89 -11.76
C TYR A 173 12.55 -6.40 -11.54
N ARG A 174 11.46 -7.14 -11.28
CA ARG A 174 11.55 -8.54 -10.85
C ARG A 174 11.40 -9.55 -11.98
N TRP A 175 10.43 -9.33 -12.87
CA TRP A 175 9.99 -10.37 -13.82
C TRP A 175 10.91 -10.51 -15.04
N GLY A 176 12.19 -10.78 -14.80
CA GLY A 176 13.11 -11.29 -15.80
C GLY A 176 12.78 -12.74 -16.17
N LEU A 177 13.40 -13.26 -17.23
CA LEU A 177 13.07 -14.58 -17.78
C LEU A 177 13.22 -15.72 -16.75
N GLU A 178 14.29 -15.70 -15.96
CA GLU A 178 14.56 -16.70 -14.92
C GLU A 178 13.52 -16.70 -13.80
N GLU A 179 13.14 -15.52 -13.29
CA GLU A 179 12.11 -15.41 -12.26
C GLU A 179 10.74 -15.82 -12.81
N VAL A 180 10.40 -15.44 -14.05
CA VAL A 180 9.18 -15.92 -14.71
C VAL A 180 9.18 -17.45 -14.78
N LEU A 181 10.25 -18.07 -15.28
CA LEU A 181 10.43 -19.53 -15.34
C LEU A 181 10.22 -20.20 -13.99
N ARG A 182 10.84 -19.65 -12.94
CA ARG A 182 10.76 -20.16 -11.58
C ARG A 182 9.33 -20.17 -11.05
N PHE A 183 8.54 -19.13 -11.33
CA PHE A 183 7.16 -18.97 -10.86
C PHE A 183 6.11 -19.52 -11.83
N THR A 184 6.52 -20.12 -12.95
CA THR A 184 5.66 -20.86 -13.88
C THR A 184 6.06 -22.33 -14.02
N VAL A 185 6.99 -22.85 -13.21
CA VAL A 185 7.47 -24.24 -13.29
C VAL A 185 6.35 -25.28 -13.16
N SER A 186 5.33 -24.97 -12.36
CA SER A 186 4.15 -25.81 -12.14
C SER A 186 3.05 -25.62 -13.19
N VAL A 187 3.33 -24.87 -14.27
CA VAL A 187 2.39 -24.52 -15.34
C VAL A 187 3.04 -24.88 -16.69
N PRO A 188 2.99 -26.16 -17.11
CA PRO A 188 3.66 -26.65 -18.32
C PRO A 188 3.33 -25.84 -19.58
N GLU A 189 2.10 -25.33 -19.68
CA GLU A 189 1.60 -24.53 -20.80
C GLU A 189 2.39 -23.23 -20.99
N LEU A 190 2.89 -22.64 -19.90
CA LEU A 190 3.67 -21.42 -19.92
C LEU A 190 5.17 -21.67 -20.13
N GLN A 191 5.66 -22.90 -19.88
CA GLN A 191 7.07 -23.25 -20.10
C GLN A 191 7.42 -23.30 -21.59
N GLY A 192 6.55 -23.86 -22.44
CA GLY A 192 6.78 -23.95 -23.89
C GLY A 192 6.85 -22.61 -24.63
N LEU A 193 6.34 -21.54 -24.01
CA LEU A 193 6.45 -20.17 -24.53
C LEU A 193 7.83 -19.55 -24.36
N ILE A 194 8.53 -19.96 -23.31
CA ILE A 194 9.78 -19.34 -22.92
C ILE A 194 10.90 -19.83 -23.84
N THR A 195 10.87 -21.11 -24.21
CA THR A 195 11.76 -21.72 -25.19
C THR A 195 11.59 -21.12 -26.59
N THR A 196 10.37 -20.79 -27.01
CA THR A 196 10.09 -20.16 -28.33
C THR A 196 10.35 -18.65 -28.35
N SER A 197 10.20 -17.96 -27.22
CA SER A 197 10.50 -16.53 -27.09
C SER A 197 11.99 -16.22 -26.96
N GLY A 198 12.81 -17.21 -26.57
CA GLY A 198 14.26 -17.08 -26.39
C GLY A 198 15.06 -16.81 -27.66
N GLU A 199 14.53 -17.16 -28.84
CA GLU A 199 15.25 -17.03 -30.11
C GLU A 199 15.10 -15.65 -30.79
N ASN A 200 14.09 -14.84 -30.43
CA ASN A 200 13.73 -13.63 -31.19
C ASN A 200 13.84 -12.28 -30.44
N ASN A 201 14.34 -12.25 -29.20
CA ASN A 201 14.49 -10.98 -28.44
C ASN A 201 15.74 -10.96 -27.56
N VAL A 202 16.90 -11.26 -28.15
CA VAL A 202 18.20 -11.12 -27.48
C VAL A 202 18.62 -9.65 -27.52
N ASN A 203 18.04 -8.86 -26.62
CA ASN A 203 18.75 -7.72 -26.01
C ASN A 203 18.78 -8.00 -24.50
N HIS A 204 19.81 -8.74 -24.10
CA HIS A 204 20.18 -9.04 -22.72
C HIS A 204 20.60 -7.76 -21.98
N GLU A 205 19.65 -6.91 -21.63
CA GLU A 205 19.74 -6.17 -20.38
C GLU A 205 18.88 -6.95 -19.39
N GLY A 206 19.47 -7.48 -18.31
CA GLY A 206 18.83 -8.38 -17.32
C GLY A 206 17.67 -7.78 -16.51
N GLY A 207 16.81 -6.99 -17.13
CA GLY A 207 15.63 -6.36 -16.56
C GLY A 207 14.34 -7.14 -16.82
N SER A 208 13.26 -6.69 -16.18
CA SER A 208 11.94 -7.29 -16.33
C SER A 208 11.38 -7.18 -17.76
N ILE A 209 10.75 -8.25 -18.26
CA ILE A 209 10.10 -8.29 -19.57
C ILE A 209 8.86 -7.38 -19.66
N PHE A 210 8.43 -6.81 -18.53
CA PHE A 210 7.31 -5.86 -18.43
C PHE A 210 7.75 -4.41 -18.16
N ALA A 211 9.04 -4.16 -17.97
CA ALA A 211 9.55 -2.86 -17.52
C ALA A 211 9.17 -1.71 -18.47
N ARG A 212 9.36 -1.89 -19.78
CA ARG A 212 9.08 -0.86 -20.80
C ARG A 212 7.58 -0.58 -21.00
N MET A 213 6.74 -1.55 -20.66
CA MET A 213 5.27 -1.43 -20.79
C MET A 213 4.65 -0.82 -19.54
N THR A 214 5.33 -0.88 -18.39
CA THR A 214 4.76 -0.47 -17.09
C THR A 214 5.06 0.99 -16.78
N GLU A 215 4.03 1.78 -16.54
CA GLU A 215 4.16 3.22 -16.39
C GLU A 215 3.21 3.78 -15.33
N VAL A 216 3.77 4.57 -14.39
CA VAL A 216 2.99 5.37 -13.44
C VAL A 216 2.80 6.73 -14.07
N VAL A 217 1.55 7.06 -14.41
CA VAL A 217 1.22 8.27 -15.15
C VAL A 217 1.04 9.46 -14.21
N PRO A 218 1.23 10.71 -14.67
CA PRO A 218 1.00 11.91 -13.87
C PRO A 218 -0.37 12.05 -13.19
N GLY A 219 -1.41 11.49 -13.80
CA GLY A 219 -2.80 11.64 -13.36
C GLY A 219 -3.47 10.28 -13.15
N GLU A 220 -4.71 10.14 -13.58
CA GLU A 220 -5.45 8.89 -13.53
C GLU A 220 -5.14 8.01 -14.75
N ALA A 221 -5.00 6.70 -14.56
CA ALA A 221 -4.63 5.75 -15.61
C ALA A 221 -5.69 5.65 -16.72
N ASP A 222 -6.96 5.85 -16.41
CA ASP A 222 -8.09 5.82 -17.34
C ASP A 222 -7.92 6.82 -18.50
N VAL A 223 -7.50 8.06 -18.23
CA VAL A 223 -7.25 9.09 -19.24
C VAL A 223 -6.18 8.63 -20.24
N TYR A 224 -5.09 8.02 -19.75
CA TYR A 224 -4.00 7.56 -20.61
C TYR A 224 -4.36 6.29 -21.37
N CYS A 225 -5.14 5.39 -20.78
CA CYS A 225 -5.72 4.26 -21.48
C CYS A 225 -6.63 4.72 -22.62
N ALA A 226 -7.47 5.74 -22.39
CA ALA A 226 -8.35 6.30 -23.40
C ALA A 226 -7.58 6.95 -24.56
N ILE A 227 -6.54 7.73 -24.26
CA ILE A 227 -5.66 8.34 -25.29
C ILE A 227 -5.02 7.24 -26.14
N ALA A 228 -4.44 6.22 -25.51
CA ALA A 228 -3.80 5.12 -26.23
C ALA A 228 -4.81 4.33 -27.09
N ALA A 229 -6.04 4.11 -26.60
CA ALA A 229 -7.09 3.47 -27.36
C ALA A 229 -7.53 4.31 -28.58
N ARG A 230 -7.65 5.63 -28.41
CA ARG A 230 -8.03 6.56 -29.48
C ARG A 230 -6.97 6.64 -30.58
N ASP A 231 -5.71 6.77 -30.19
CA ASP A 231 -4.62 7.04 -31.13
C ASP A 231 -4.21 5.77 -31.91
N TRP A 232 -4.40 4.58 -31.31
CA TRP A 232 -3.91 3.31 -31.87
C TRP A 232 -4.99 2.24 -32.07
N CYS A 233 -6.27 2.57 -31.83
CA CYS A 233 -7.40 1.66 -31.98
C CYS A 233 -7.31 0.38 -31.12
N TYR A 234 -6.67 0.48 -29.95
CA TYR A 234 -6.49 -0.65 -29.03
C TYR A 234 -7.72 -0.93 -28.16
N ALA A 235 -7.83 -2.18 -27.69
CA ALA A 235 -8.79 -2.54 -26.65
C ALA A 235 -8.21 -2.25 -25.26
N VAL A 236 -8.99 -1.59 -24.40
CA VAL A 236 -8.61 -1.29 -23.02
C VAL A 236 -9.15 -2.39 -22.10
N LEU A 237 -8.26 -3.06 -21.36
CA LEU A 237 -8.63 -3.97 -20.29
C LEU A 237 -8.80 -3.16 -18.99
N THR A 238 -10.00 -3.16 -18.41
CA THR A 238 -10.31 -2.38 -17.20
C THR A 238 -11.44 -3.01 -16.38
N SER A 239 -11.68 -2.49 -15.18
CA SER A 239 -12.90 -2.72 -14.38
C SER A 239 -13.70 -1.43 -14.17
N ASP A 240 -13.24 -0.29 -14.71
CA ASP A 240 -13.95 0.98 -14.61
C ASP A 240 -14.84 1.23 -15.84
N SER A 241 -16.13 1.47 -15.58
CA SER A 241 -17.09 1.75 -16.64
C SER A 241 -16.95 3.14 -17.23
N ASP A 242 -16.29 4.06 -16.52
CA ASP A 242 -16.12 5.44 -16.97
C ASP A 242 -15.25 5.55 -18.24
N LEU A 243 -14.41 4.54 -18.49
CA LEU A 243 -13.67 4.41 -19.75
C LEU A 243 -14.56 4.36 -21.00
N LEU A 244 -15.82 3.91 -20.89
CA LEU A 244 -16.77 3.93 -22.01
C LEU A 244 -17.26 5.34 -22.37
N VAL A 245 -17.09 6.30 -21.48
CA VAL A 245 -17.50 7.70 -21.65
C VAL A 245 -16.38 8.53 -22.30
N HIS A 246 -15.12 8.14 -22.11
CA HIS A 246 -14.03 8.76 -22.85
C HIS A 246 -14.16 8.56 -24.36
N ASP A 247 -13.60 9.49 -25.12
CA ASP A 247 -13.45 9.31 -26.56
C ASP A 247 -12.32 8.32 -26.84
N LEU A 248 -12.69 7.08 -27.17
CA LEU A 248 -11.76 6.00 -27.54
C LEU A 248 -11.51 5.96 -29.05
N GLY A 249 -11.96 6.95 -29.82
CA GLY A 249 -11.89 6.92 -31.28
C GLY A 249 -12.89 5.93 -31.91
N PRO A 250 -12.79 5.70 -33.23
CA PRO A 250 -13.80 4.95 -33.98
C PRO A 250 -13.79 3.44 -33.66
N GLU A 251 -12.60 2.86 -33.45
CA GLU A 251 -12.41 1.41 -33.26
C GLU A 251 -11.93 1.04 -31.84
N GLY A 252 -11.55 2.04 -31.02
CA GLY A 252 -11.19 1.80 -29.63
C GLY A 252 -12.36 1.20 -28.85
N SER A 253 -12.02 0.37 -27.88
CA SER A 253 -13.02 -0.45 -27.19
C SER A 253 -12.58 -0.79 -25.78
N VAL A 254 -13.54 -1.26 -24.98
CA VAL A 254 -13.34 -1.66 -23.59
C VAL A 254 -13.66 -3.14 -23.45
N ILE A 255 -12.80 -3.86 -22.74
CA ILE A 255 -13.01 -5.23 -22.29
C ILE A 255 -12.93 -5.23 -20.77
N PHE A 256 -14.02 -5.62 -20.11
CA PHE A 256 -14.01 -5.69 -18.66
C PHE A 256 -13.27 -6.93 -18.18
N PHE A 257 -12.38 -6.80 -17.19
CA PHE A 257 -11.66 -7.96 -16.61
C PHE A 257 -12.62 -9.03 -16.10
N SER A 258 -13.78 -8.63 -15.55
CA SER A 258 -14.82 -9.55 -15.09
C SER A 258 -15.42 -10.42 -16.21
N SER A 259 -15.28 -10.00 -17.47
CA SER A 259 -15.74 -10.76 -18.65
C SER A 259 -14.71 -11.73 -19.20
N ILE A 260 -13.46 -11.63 -18.76
CA ILE A 260 -12.37 -12.48 -19.23
C ILE A 260 -12.48 -13.85 -18.56
N GLU A 261 -12.54 -14.88 -19.38
CA GLU A 261 -12.74 -16.27 -18.98
C GLU A 261 -11.87 -17.21 -19.80
N SER A 262 -11.37 -18.26 -19.15
CA SER A 262 -10.80 -19.41 -19.85
C SER A 262 -11.95 -20.26 -20.40
N CYS A 263 -11.78 -20.75 -21.63
CA CYS A 263 -12.70 -21.67 -22.28
C CYS A 263 -11.96 -22.96 -22.63
N ASP A 264 -12.64 -24.10 -22.53
CA ASP A 264 -12.15 -25.36 -23.08
C ASP A 264 -11.90 -25.18 -24.59
N SER A 265 -10.82 -25.79 -25.08
CA SER A 265 -10.33 -25.74 -26.47
C SER A 265 -11.46 -25.77 -27.50
N LEU A 266 -11.38 -24.94 -28.55
CA LEU A 266 -12.31 -25.02 -29.68
C LEU A 266 -12.33 -26.47 -30.23
N PRO A 267 -13.50 -27.11 -30.40
CA PRO A 267 -13.59 -28.52 -30.79
C PRO A 267 -12.96 -28.85 -32.16
N ASN A 268 -12.53 -27.86 -32.93
CA ASN A 268 -12.05 -28.02 -34.32
C ASN A 268 -10.55 -27.74 -34.54
N GLU A 269 -9.74 -27.47 -33.51
CA GLU A 269 -8.29 -27.20 -33.66
C GLU A 269 -7.40 -28.37 -33.16
N LYS A 270 -7.83 -29.63 -33.32
CA LYS A 270 -6.90 -30.78 -33.19
C LYS A 270 -6.23 -31.05 -34.53
N SER A 271 -5.19 -30.28 -34.84
CA SER A 271 -4.22 -30.69 -35.87
C SER A 271 -3.51 -31.96 -35.38
N LEU A 272 -3.73 -33.08 -36.06
CA LEU A 272 -3.14 -34.36 -35.71
C LEU A 272 -1.63 -34.32 -36.01
N GLY A 273 -0.79 -34.15 -34.98
CA GLY A 273 0.67 -34.32 -35.09
C GLY A 273 1.56 -33.13 -34.74
N GLU A 274 1.02 -31.99 -34.27
CA GLU A 274 1.83 -30.89 -33.75
C GLU A 274 2.01 -30.99 -32.22
N GLU A 275 3.23 -30.68 -31.74
CA GLU A 275 3.53 -30.50 -30.32
C GLU A 275 2.51 -29.56 -29.65
N PRO A 276 2.07 -29.81 -28.41
CA PRO A 276 1.04 -29.00 -27.76
C PRO A 276 1.50 -27.55 -27.57
N ASN A 277 0.96 -26.64 -28.40
CA ASN A 277 1.14 -25.19 -28.26
C ASN A 277 0.21 -24.66 -27.15
N ILE A 278 0.55 -23.52 -26.53
CA ILE A 278 -0.28 -22.90 -25.49
C ILE A 278 -1.71 -22.62 -25.98
N THR A 279 -1.87 -22.29 -27.27
CA THR A 279 -3.18 -22.03 -27.90
C THR A 279 -4.09 -23.26 -27.89
N SER A 280 -3.51 -24.45 -27.81
CA SER A 280 -4.23 -25.73 -27.71
C SER A 280 -4.69 -26.04 -26.28
N THR A 281 -4.13 -25.34 -25.27
CA THR A 281 -4.37 -25.63 -23.84
C THR A 281 -5.07 -24.48 -23.10
N ILE A 282 -4.79 -23.24 -23.49
CA ILE A 282 -5.40 -22.04 -22.91
C ILE A 282 -6.06 -21.25 -24.03
N SER A 283 -7.38 -21.05 -23.91
CA SER A 283 -8.12 -20.13 -24.76
C SER A 283 -8.85 -19.11 -23.90
N ILE A 284 -8.71 -17.83 -24.22
CA ILE A 284 -9.29 -16.73 -23.45
C ILE A 284 -10.36 -16.02 -24.26
N ARG A 285 -11.59 -16.06 -23.76
CA ARG A 285 -12.75 -15.35 -24.29
C ARG A 285 -13.06 -14.13 -23.42
N ALA A 286 -13.56 -13.07 -24.04
CA ALA A 286 -14.04 -11.89 -23.31
C ALA A 286 -15.24 -11.23 -24.01
N THR A 287 -15.80 -10.19 -23.39
CA THR A 287 -16.82 -9.32 -24.01
C THR A 287 -16.27 -7.93 -24.26
N GLN A 288 -16.34 -7.49 -25.51
CA GLN A 288 -15.90 -6.19 -25.99
C GLN A 288 -17.08 -5.23 -26.14
N LEU A 289 -16.91 -3.99 -25.68
CA LEU A 289 -17.80 -2.87 -25.92
C LEU A 289 -17.05 -1.78 -26.69
N CYS A 290 -17.48 -1.49 -27.91
CA CYS A 290 -16.99 -0.36 -28.69
C CYS A 290 -18.00 0.80 -28.53
N PRO A 291 -17.63 1.92 -27.88
CA PRO A 291 -18.55 3.04 -27.63
C PRO A 291 -19.28 3.53 -28.88
N MET A 292 -18.57 3.68 -30.00
CA MET A 292 -19.15 4.12 -31.28
C MET A 292 -20.19 3.12 -31.82
N THR A 293 -19.87 1.83 -31.79
CA THR A 293 -20.79 0.77 -32.24
C THR A 293 -22.04 0.71 -31.36
N VAL A 294 -21.86 0.83 -30.04
CA VAL A 294 -22.96 0.83 -29.07
C VAL A 294 -23.86 2.06 -29.26
N ALA A 295 -23.29 3.25 -29.44
CA ALA A 295 -24.05 4.47 -29.72
C ALA A 295 -24.89 4.33 -31.01
N LYS A 296 -24.31 3.80 -32.09
CA LYS A 296 -25.01 3.51 -33.35
C LYS A 296 -26.17 2.54 -33.15
N LYS A 297 -25.96 1.42 -32.44
CA LYS A 297 -27.02 0.42 -32.16
C LYS A 297 -28.17 0.99 -31.31
N LEU A 298 -27.85 1.89 -30.38
CA LEU A 298 -28.85 2.59 -29.55
C LEU A 298 -29.55 3.74 -30.29
N GLY A 299 -28.96 4.20 -31.41
CA GLY A 299 -29.40 5.36 -32.17
C GLY A 299 -29.24 6.67 -31.40
N VAL A 300 -28.27 6.76 -30.48
CA VAL A 300 -27.96 7.98 -29.71
C VAL A 300 -26.77 8.71 -30.33
N ALA A 301 -26.68 10.03 -30.13
CA ALA A 301 -25.59 10.84 -30.68
C ALA A 301 -24.21 10.39 -30.16
N SER A 302 -24.11 10.11 -28.86
CA SER A 302 -22.87 9.67 -28.24
C SER A 302 -23.10 8.95 -26.90
N ILE A 303 -22.11 8.16 -26.46
CA ILE A 303 -22.16 7.54 -25.13
C ILE A 303 -22.06 8.60 -24.03
N GLN A 304 -21.33 9.70 -24.25
CA GLN A 304 -21.24 10.81 -23.31
C GLN A 304 -22.60 11.42 -22.98
N ARG A 305 -23.42 11.65 -24.02
CA ARG A 305 -24.77 12.18 -23.87
C ARG A 305 -25.65 11.23 -23.05
N LEU A 306 -25.59 9.94 -23.36
CA LEU A 306 -26.32 8.89 -22.66
C LEU A 306 -25.89 8.79 -21.19
N ALA A 307 -24.58 8.79 -20.94
CA ALA A 307 -23.96 8.71 -19.64
C ALA A 307 -24.35 9.89 -18.74
N TYR A 308 -24.38 11.11 -19.29
CA TYR A 308 -24.83 12.30 -18.58
C TYR A 308 -26.31 12.21 -18.15
N GLU A 309 -27.21 11.75 -19.04
CA GLU A 309 -28.63 11.56 -18.68
C GLU A 309 -28.80 10.49 -17.60
N LEU A 310 -28.03 9.40 -17.69
CA LEU A 310 -28.04 8.32 -16.70
C LEU A 310 -27.53 8.80 -15.34
N LYS A 311 -26.45 9.61 -15.30
CA LYS A 311 -25.91 10.20 -14.06
C LYS A 311 -26.93 11.10 -13.38
N ARG A 312 -27.69 11.90 -14.15
CA ARG A 312 -28.75 12.78 -13.62
C ARG A 312 -29.98 12.02 -13.13
N HIS A 313 -30.36 10.95 -13.82
CA HIS A 313 -31.63 10.28 -13.62
C HIS A 313 -31.49 8.75 -13.52
N SER A 314 -30.63 8.28 -12.61
CA SER A 314 -30.31 6.85 -12.46
C SER A 314 -31.48 5.93 -12.10
N ARG A 315 -32.63 6.49 -11.69
CA ARG A 315 -33.86 5.74 -11.36
C ARG A 315 -34.89 5.72 -12.49
N THR A 316 -34.66 6.46 -13.57
CA THR A 316 -35.57 6.54 -14.71
C THR A 316 -35.37 5.32 -15.63
N SER A 317 -36.42 4.92 -16.34
CA SER A 317 -36.34 3.80 -17.27
C SER A 317 -35.30 4.04 -18.37
N PHE A 318 -34.59 2.98 -18.78
CA PHE A 318 -33.52 3.10 -19.78
C PHE A 318 -34.02 3.60 -21.14
N SER A 319 -35.24 3.25 -21.55
CA SER A 319 -35.85 3.74 -22.79
C SER A 319 -36.06 5.26 -22.77
N THR A 320 -36.50 5.83 -21.66
CA THR A 320 -36.62 7.28 -21.49
C THR A 320 -35.25 7.95 -21.52
N ILE A 321 -34.23 7.35 -20.91
CA ILE A 321 -32.85 7.86 -20.93
C ILE A 321 -32.32 7.90 -22.37
N ILE A 322 -32.53 6.82 -23.14
CA ILE A 322 -32.20 6.78 -24.58
C ILE A 322 -32.94 7.89 -25.33
N GLN A 323 -34.26 8.03 -25.11
CA GLN A 323 -35.05 9.06 -25.80
C GLN A 323 -34.52 10.47 -25.53
N ARG A 324 -34.10 10.77 -24.30
CA ARG A 324 -33.46 12.06 -23.96
C ARG A 324 -32.09 12.22 -24.60
N ALA A 325 -31.32 11.14 -24.70
CA ALA A 325 -30.01 11.13 -25.32
C ALA A 325 -30.06 11.19 -26.86
N LYS A 326 -31.21 10.91 -27.48
CA LYS A 326 -31.47 11.09 -28.92
C LYS A 326 -31.75 12.54 -29.34
N SER A 327 -32.13 13.40 -28.40
CA SER A 327 -32.46 14.79 -28.69
C SER A 327 -31.22 15.56 -29.15
N ASP A 328 -31.15 15.86 -30.44
CA ASP A 328 -30.03 16.58 -31.08
C ASP A 328 -30.28 18.10 -31.17
N THR A 329 -30.99 18.66 -30.18
CA THR A 329 -31.31 20.09 -30.16
C THR A 329 -30.12 20.98 -29.81
N GLY A 330 -28.99 20.39 -29.39
CA GLY A 330 -27.77 21.09 -28.97
C GLY A 330 -27.91 21.91 -27.67
N VAL A 331 -29.10 21.95 -27.08
CA VAL A 331 -29.41 22.77 -25.89
C VAL A 331 -28.70 22.22 -24.66
N VAL A 332 -28.65 20.89 -24.52
CA VAL A 332 -28.05 20.25 -23.35
C VAL A 332 -26.53 20.33 -23.40
N GLU A 333 -25.95 20.18 -24.59
CA GLU A 333 -24.51 20.25 -24.86
C GLU A 333 -23.95 21.63 -24.53
N LYS A 334 -24.75 22.68 -24.73
CA LYS A 334 -24.42 24.07 -24.36
C LYS A 334 -24.69 24.39 -22.88
N SER A 335 -25.33 23.48 -22.14
CA SER A 335 -25.63 23.73 -20.72
C SER A 335 -24.36 23.67 -19.87
N THR A 336 -24.29 24.55 -18.87
CA THR A 336 -23.16 24.61 -17.92
C THR A 336 -22.93 23.28 -17.20
N SER A 337 -24.02 22.57 -16.88
CA SER A 337 -23.96 21.28 -16.21
C SER A 337 -23.38 20.15 -17.08
N TYR A 338 -23.69 20.11 -18.38
CA TYR A 338 -23.11 19.14 -19.30
C TYR A 338 -21.64 19.46 -19.57
N ILE A 339 -21.31 20.74 -19.79
CA ILE A 339 -19.92 21.18 -19.96
C ILE A 339 -19.10 20.80 -18.71
N SER A 340 -19.64 21.01 -17.51
CA SER A 340 -18.96 20.63 -16.27
C SER A 340 -18.79 19.12 -16.12
N PHE A 341 -19.74 18.31 -16.61
CA PHE A 341 -19.61 16.85 -16.64
C PHE A 341 -18.52 16.41 -17.64
N MET A 342 -18.50 17.03 -18.82
CA MET A 342 -17.55 16.68 -19.89
C MET A 342 -16.10 17.06 -19.58
N LYS A 343 -15.85 18.03 -18.68
CA LYS A 343 -14.50 18.36 -18.23
C LYS A 343 -13.73 17.16 -17.66
N GLU A 344 -14.42 16.19 -17.06
CA GLU A 344 -13.80 14.95 -16.56
C GLU A 344 -13.28 14.05 -17.69
N TYR A 345 -13.89 14.12 -18.88
CA TYR A 345 -13.60 13.25 -20.02
C TYR A 345 -12.86 13.96 -21.17
N ASP A 346 -12.50 15.23 -21.00
CA ASP A 346 -11.82 16.02 -22.02
C ASP A 346 -10.33 15.64 -22.10
N LEU A 347 -9.99 14.85 -23.13
CA LEU A 347 -8.64 14.35 -23.34
C LEU A 347 -7.65 15.45 -23.79
N VAL A 348 -8.13 16.60 -24.29
CA VAL A 348 -7.30 17.64 -24.91
C VAL A 348 -6.93 18.74 -23.92
N SER A 349 -7.85 19.16 -23.05
CA SER A 349 -7.59 20.19 -22.04
C SER A 349 -6.85 19.68 -20.80
N ASN A 350 -6.76 18.35 -20.60
CA ASN A 350 -6.09 17.73 -19.46
C ASN A 350 -4.55 17.84 -19.47
N GLY A 351 -3.95 18.64 -20.36
CA GLY A 351 -2.55 19.06 -20.31
C GLY A 351 -1.55 17.90 -20.34
N THR A 352 -1.99 16.73 -20.82
CA THR A 352 -1.33 15.43 -20.66
C THR A 352 0.06 15.41 -21.25
N THR A 353 0.32 16.06 -22.39
CA THR A 353 1.62 16.07 -23.07
C THR A 353 2.69 16.91 -22.35
N ALA A 354 2.34 18.12 -21.88
CA ALA A 354 3.28 19.00 -21.16
C ALA A 354 3.53 18.54 -19.72
N ALA A 355 2.52 17.95 -19.08
CA ALA A 355 2.63 17.29 -17.78
C ALA A 355 3.50 16.01 -17.87
N TYR A 356 3.35 15.23 -18.95
CA TYR A 356 4.18 14.06 -19.23
C TYR A 356 5.67 14.41 -19.30
N ALA A 357 6.03 15.43 -20.08
CA ALA A 357 7.43 15.81 -20.26
C ALA A 357 8.08 16.25 -18.94
N ARG A 358 7.35 16.97 -18.07
CA ARG A 358 7.87 17.46 -16.78
C ARG A 358 7.98 16.39 -15.70
N ILE A 359 7.03 15.46 -15.60
CA ILE A 359 7.11 14.34 -14.64
C ILE A 359 8.03 13.22 -15.13
N SER A 360 8.27 13.13 -16.45
CA SER A 360 9.27 12.20 -17.00
C SER A 360 10.70 12.45 -16.48
N TYR A 361 10.97 13.59 -15.84
CA TYR A 361 12.22 13.82 -15.11
C TYR A 361 12.39 12.93 -13.88
N PHE A 362 11.30 12.37 -13.33
CA PHE A 362 11.31 11.44 -12.20
C PHE A 362 11.23 9.98 -12.69
N LYS A 363 12.12 9.61 -13.63
CA LYS A 363 12.24 8.21 -14.10
C LYS A 363 12.47 7.29 -12.91
N GLY A 364 11.60 6.30 -12.74
CA GLY A 364 11.81 5.22 -11.77
C GLY A 364 10.96 5.27 -10.50
N VAL A 365 10.09 6.27 -10.30
CA VAL A 365 9.14 6.23 -9.17
C VAL A 365 8.27 4.98 -9.26
N THR A 366 8.22 4.21 -8.18
CA THR A 366 7.42 2.98 -8.08
C THR A 366 6.22 3.14 -7.16
N ASP A 367 6.26 4.11 -6.26
CA ASP A 367 5.18 4.40 -5.35
C ASP A 367 4.20 5.45 -5.93
N PRO A 368 2.91 5.10 -6.12
CA PRO A 368 1.89 6.04 -6.59
C PRO A 368 1.66 7.25 -5.68
N LYS A 369 1.82 7.11 -4.36
CA LYS A 369 1.64 8.22 -3.40
C LYS A 369 2.78 9.22 -3.48
N LEU A 370 4.00 8.73 -3.70
CA LEU A 370 5.14 9.59 -3.96
C LEU A 370 4.97 10.30 -5.32
N SER A 371 4.50 9.61 -6.36
CA SER A 371 4.14 10.25 -7.64
C SER A 371 3.06 11.33 -7.47
N GLU A 372 2.00 11.05 -6.71
CA GLU A 372 0.94 12.02 -6.35
C GLU A 372 1.51 13.23 -5.59
N LEU A 373 2.50 13.03 -4.72
CA LEU A 373 3.19 14.11 -4.01
C LEU A 373 4.03 14.97 -4.97
N TYR A 374 4.83 14.35 -5.85
CA TYR A 374 5.62 15.06 -6.86
C TYR A 374 4.74 15.94 -7.77
N ALA A 375 3.62 15.41 -8.23
CA ALA A 375 2.70 16.18 -9.07
C ALA A 375 2.17 17.44 -8.37
N GLN A 376 1.96 17.42 -7.05
CA GLN A 376 1.53 18.61 -6.30
C GLN A 376 2.60 19.72 -6.24
N TYR A 377 3.87 19.38 -6.43
CA TYR A 377 4.95 20.34 -6.58
C TYR A 377 5.10 20.81 -8.04
N GLU A 378 4.98 19.88 -8.99
CA GLU A 378 5.31 20.14 -10.40
C GLU A 378 4.17 20.77 -11.21
N LEU A 379 2.93 20.40 -10.88
CA LEU A 379 1.76 20.63 -11.72
C LEU A 379 0.71 21.48 -11.00
N PRO A 380 0.40 22.68 -11.52
CA PRO A 380 -0.63 23.56 -10.94
C PRO A 380 -2.02 22.92 -10.84
N SER A 381 -2.36 21.97 -11.72
CA SER A 381 -3.66 21.29 -11.72
C SER A 381 -3.93 20.42 -10.49
N PHE A 382 -2.88 20.05 -9.75
CA PHE A 382 -2.97 19.18 -8.57
C PHE A 382 -2.74 19.91 -7.24
N THR A 383 -2.45 21.22 -7.28
CA THR A 383 -2.21 22.04 -6.09
C THR A 383 -3.10 23.26 -6.06
N VAL A 384 -3.57 23.61 -4.86
CA VAL A 384 -4.21 24.91 -4.60
C VAL A 384 -3.11 25.86 -4.08
N PRO A 385 -3.04 27.13 -4.55
CA PRO A 385 -2.10 28.10 -4.02
C PRO A 385 -2.25 28.25 -2.50
N GLN A 386 -1.13 28.39 -1.78
CA GLN A 386 -1.08 28.55 -0.31
C GLN A 386 -1.53 27.33 0.51
N GLU A 387 -2.03 26.26 -0.11
CA GLU A 387 -2.25 24.99 0.58
C GLU A 387 -0.95 24.16 0.65
N GLY A 388 -0.85 23.38 1.74
CA GLY A 388 0.15 22.33 1.87
C GLY A 388 -0.05 21.19 0.87
N ALA A 389 0.94 20.32 0.74
CA ALA A 389 0.79 19.11 -0.06
C ALA A 389 0.05 18.03 0.74
N TYR A 390 -0.75 17.20 0.07
CA TYR A 390 -1.61 16.20 0.68
C TYR A 390 -1.04 14.80 0.41
N VAL A 391 -1.02 13.96 1.45
CA VAL A 391 -0.68 12.53 1.33
C VAL A 391 -1.81 11.72 1.96
N TYR A 392 -2.29 10.70 1.25
CA TYR A 392 -3.36 9.82 1.73
C TYR A 392 -2.78 8.45 2.08
N LEU A 393 -2.56 8.20 3.36
CA LEU A 393 -1.97 6.95 3.83
C LEU A 393 -3.02 5.82 3.79
N PRO A 394 -2.68 4.64 3.26
CA PRO A 394 -3.65 3.55 3.11
C PRO A 394 -4.07 3.01 4.48
N ILE A 395 -5.32 2.55 4.59
CA ILE A 395 -5.79 1.91 5.82
C ILE A 395 -5.11 0.53 5.94
N LEU A 396 -4.32 0.34 7.01
CA LEU A 396 -3.72 -0.95 7.31
C LEU A 396 -4.69 -1.81 8.12
N ILE A 397 -4.49 -3.13 8.09
CA ILE A 397 -5.24 -4.04 8.96
C ILE A 397 -4.68 -3.93 10.38
N GLU A 398 -5.21 -2.99 11.14
CA GLU A 398 -4.78 -2.64 12.48
C GLU A 398 -5.92 -2.74 13.50
N ARG A 399 -5.58 -2.85 14.78
CA ARG A 399 -6.55 -2.74 15.86
C ARG A 399 -7.08 -1.29 15.98
N HIS A 400 -8.39 -1.11 15.76
CA HIS A 400 -8.99 0.22 15.58
C HIS A 400 -9.17 1.05 16.87
N ASP A 401 -9.19 0.41 18.04
CA ASP A 401 -9.32 1.06 19.36
C ASP A 401 -7.98 1.61 19.89
N ARG A 402 -6.86 1.20 19.31
CA ARG A 402 -5.50 1.71 19.60
C ARG A 402 -5.16 2.96 18.78
N ARG A 403 -4.08 3.63 19.18
CA ARG A 403 -3.44 4.74 18.43
C ARG A 403 -3.16 4.29 16.99
N ALA A 404 -3.31 5.20 16.03
CA ALA A 404 -3.09 4.89 14.61
C ALA A 404 -1.68 4.37 14.35
N VAL A 405 -1.56 3.26 13.61
CA VAL A 405 -0.26 2.66 13.26
C VAL A 405 0.62 3.61 12.46
N TRP A 406 0.03 4.49 11.66
CA TRP A 406 0.75 5.52 10.90
C TRP A 406 1.39 6.61 11.76
N MET A 407 1.15 6.62 13.07
CA MET A 407 1.99 7.38 13.98
C MET A 407 3.42 6.85 14.01
N GLN A 408 3.63 5.57 13.69
CA GLN A 408 4.96 5.00 13.51
C GLN A 408 5.56 5.42 12.17
N GLY A 409 6.88 5.62 12.17
CA GLY A 409 7.62 6.11 11.01
C GLY A 409 7.31 7.54 10.60
N SER A 410 6.59 8.34 11.40
CA SER A 410 6.25 9.73 11.04
C SER A 410 7.48 10.61 10.84
N GLU A 411 8.53 10.44 11.65
CA GLU A 411 9.78 11.18 11.46
C GLU A 411 10.49 10.81 10.16
N LEU A 412 10.52 9.52 9.81
CA LEU A 412 11.11 9.07 8.55
C LEU A 412 10.40 9.69 7.35
N ARG A 413 9.05 9.75 7.38
CA ARG A 413 8.26 10.44 6.35
C ARG A 413 8.50 11.95 6.37
N LEU A 414 8.59 12.57 7.55
CA LEU A 414 8.87 14.00 7.67
C LEU A 414 10.24 14.38 7.09
N ILE A 415 11.27 13.58 7.36
CA ILE A 415 12.60 13.72 6.74
C ILE A 415 12.46 13.62 5.22
N ALA A 416 11.78 12.59 4.72
CA ALA A 416 11.61 12.37 3.29
C ALA A 416 10.86 13.52 2.59
N TYR A 417 9.74 13.99 3.16
CA TYR A 417 9.00 15.14 2.63
C TYR A 417 9.82 16.42 2.65
N SER A 418 10.60 16.64 3.72
CA SER A 418 11.44 17.83 3.84
C SER A 418 12.60 17.80 2.86
N LEU A 419 13.23 16.64 2.67
CA LEU A 419 14.24 16.38 1.64
C LEU A 419 13.68 16.67 0.24
N LEU A 420 12.47 16.20 -0.07
CA LEU A 420 11.78 16.55 -1.31
C LEU A 420 11.56 18.07 -1.43
N ASN A 421 11.06 18.72 -0.38
CA ASN A 421 10.79 20.15 -0.37
C ASN A 421 12.05 21.00 -0.63
N LEU A 422 13.20 20.59 -0.07
CA LEU A 422 14.47 21.30 -0.22
C LEU A 422 14.96 21.36 -1.68
N LYS A 423 14.50 20.46 -2.56
CA LYS A 423 14.84 20.43 -3.99
C LYS A 423 14.29 21.64 -4.76
N TYR A 424 13.26 22.29 -4.22
CA TYR A 424 12.65 23.44 -4.88
C TYR A 424 13.28 24.76 -4.38
N PRO A 425 13.42 25.80 -5.22
CA PRO A 425 13.95 27.09 -4.79
C PRO A 425 13.01 27.80 -3.81
N VAL A 426 13.57 28.66 -2.96
CA VAL A 426 12.83 29.51 -2.00
C VAL A 426 12.27 30.76 -2.69
N GLY A 427 11.16 31.30 -2.20
CA GLY A 427 10.61 32.61 -2.59
C GLY A 427 9.28 32.55 -3.33
N GLN A 428 8.76 33.69 -3.78
CA GLN A 428 7.43 33.81 -4.43
C GLN A 428 7.31 33.03 -5.76
N LYS A 429 8.43 32.74 -6.42
CA LYS A 429 8.50 31.87 -7.61
C LYS A 429 8.84 30.40 -7.27
N GLY A 430 9.14 30.14 -6.00
CA GLY A 430 9.45 28.82 -5.47
C GLY A 430 8.20 27.97 -5.27
N ARG A 431 8.35 26.65 -5.42
CA ARG A 431 7.27 25.66 -5.23
C ARG A 431 7.33 24.99 -3.86
N ARG A 432 8.19 25.48 -2.97
CA ARG A 432 8.29 24.96 -1.60
C ARG A 432 6.94 25.08 -0.91
N LYS A 433 6.63 24.04 -0.14
CA LYS A 433 5.48 23.98 0.76
C LYS A 433 5.99 24.20 2.19
N ASP A 434 5.14 24.78 3.03
CA ASP A 434 5.43 24.92 4.46
C ASP A 434 5.01 23.66 5.24
N VAL A 435 3.98 22.97 4.73
CA VAL A 435 3.39 21.81 5.41
C VAL A 435 3.02 20.70 4.42
N VAL A 436 3.11 19.46 4.91
CA VAL A 436 2.47 18.28 4.33
C VAL A 436 1.32 17.86 5.24
N ILE A 437 0.19 17.47 4.65
CA ILE A 437 -1.04 17.08 5.35
C ILE A 437 -1.30 15.60 5.07
N GLU A 438 -1.00 14.76 6.06
CA GLU A 438 -1.27 13.32 5.99
C GLU A 438 -2.72 13.05 6.40
N HIS A 439 -3.48 12.42 5.52
CA HIS A 439 -4.80 11.87 5.85
C HIS A 439 -4.63 10.41 6.24
N MET A 440 -5.01 10.10 7.47
CA MET A 440 -4.94 8.75 8.03
C MET A 440 -6.06 8.53 9.04
N ARG A 441 -6.24 7.28 9.49
CA ARG A 441 -7.12 6.99 10.61
C ARG A 441 -6.67 7.74 11.85
N LYS A 442 -7.60 8.38 12.56
CA LYS A 442 -7.39 8.93 13.91
C LYS A 442 -8.63 8.66 14.75
N GLY A 443 -8.52 7.68 15.65
CA GLY A 443 -9.68 7.18 16.38
C GLY A 443 -10.71 6.58 15.42
N GLN A 444 -11.93 7.10 15.44
CA GLN A 444 -13.08 6.61 14.66
C GLN A 444 -13.31 7.33 13.33
N ARG A 445 -12.37 8.17 12.85
CA ARG A 445 -12.52 8.91 11.59
C ARG A 445 -11.21 8.95 10.80
N ILE A 446 -11.30 9.26 9.51
CA ILE A 446 -10.15 9.79 8.75
C ILE A 446 -9.92 11.25 9.15
N ALA A 447 -8.69 11.62 9.48
CA ALA A 447 -8.35 12.98 9.89
C ALA A 447 -7.04 13.46 9.25
N PRO A 448 -6.94 14.77 8.96
CA PRO A 448 -5.69 15.39 8.54
C PRO A 448 -4.73 15.58 9.73
N ILE A 449 -3.47 15.19 9.53
CA ILE A 449 -2.34 15.48 10.41
C ILE A 449 -1.37 16.37 9.66
N LYS A 450 -1.16 17.58 10.20
CA LYS A 450 -0.27 18.58 9.61
C LYS A 450 1.15 18.34 10.11
N LEU A 451 2.07 18.15 9.17
CA LEU A 451 3.50 18.03 9.38
C LEU A 451 4.17 19.28 8.83
N THR A 452 4.78 20.08 9.71
CA THR A 452 5.56 21.26 9.30
C THR A 452 6.88 20.81 8.74
N LEU A 453 7.19 21.21 7.52
CA LEU A 453 8.41 20.81 6.84
C LEU A 453 9.63 21.47 7.45
N LEU A 454 10.72 20.72 7.49
CA LEU A 454 11.94 21.05 8.21
C LEU A 454 12.84 21.97 7.39
N SER A 455 13.60 22.82 8.09
CA SER A 455 14.73 23.51 7.51
C SER A 455 15.87 22.52 7.19
N GLN A 456 16.79 22.92 6.31
CA GLN A 456 17.94 22.07 5.93
C GLN A 456 18.73 21.57 7.15
N LYS A 457 19.03 22.45 8.10
CA LYS A 457 19.77 22.10 9.32
C LYS A 457 19.02 21.06 10.17
N GLU A 458 17.71 21.18 10.27
CA GLU A 458 16.87 20.23 11.01
C GLU A 458 16.75 18.88 10.30
N VAL A 459 16.78 18.86 8.96
CA VAL A 459 16.84 17.63 8.18
C VAL A 459 18.18 16.93 8.39
N GLU A 460 19.30 17.67 8.30
CA GLU A 460 20.64 17.15 8.54
C GLU A 460 20.75 16.49 9.92
N GLN A 461 20.32 17.19 10.97
CA GLN A 461 20.34 16.67 12.35
C GLN A 461 19.50 15.40 12.52
N ARG A 462 18.28 15.38 11.97
CA ARG A 462 17.42 14.19 12.06
C ARG A 462 17.94 13.02 11.23
N LEU A 463 18.55 13.29 10.07
CA LEU A 463 19.14 12.25 9.23
C LEU A 463 20.38 11.64 9.89
N GLU A 464 21.22 12.47 10.53
CA GLU A 464 22.36 12.01 11.33
C GLU A 464 21.88 11.13 12.51
N ALA A 465 20.85 11.56 13.24
CA ALA A 465 20.27 10.76 14.33
C ALA A 465 19.72 9.41 13.85
N PHE A 466 19.05 9.39 12.68
CA PHE A 466 18.60 8.15 12.05
C PHE A 466 19.78 7.21 11.71
N LEU A 467 20.85 7.74 11.10
CA LEU A 467 22.05 6.96 10.79
C LEU A 467 22.70 6.39 12.05
N THR A 468 22.83 7.18 13.12
CA THR A 468 23.34 6.73 14.41
C THR A 468 22.48 5.61 14.99
N GLN A 469 21.15 5.73 14.93
CA GLN A 469 20.22 4.72 15.45
C GLN A 469 20.37 3.38 14.70
N VAL A 470 20.49 3.41 13.37
CA VAL A 470 20.67 2.19 12.58
C VAL A 470 22.04 1.56 12.87
N ASN A 471 23.11 2.36 12.92
CA ASN A 471 24.47 1.87 13.22
C ASN A 471 24.59 1.26 14.61
N ALA A 472 23.90 1.83 15.61
CA ALA A 472 23.79 1.23 16.94
C ALA A 472 23.13 -0.16 16.89
N LEU A 473 22.04 -0.30 16.12
CA LEU A 473 21.38 -1.59 15.93
C LEU A 473 22.28 -2.61 15.23
N VAL A 474 22.93 -2.20 14.14
CA VAL A 474 23.90 -3.05 13.41
C VAL A 474 24.99 -3.53 14.34
N SER A 475 25.58 -2.63 15.13
CA SER A 475 26.65 -2.97 16.07
C SER A 475 26.16 -3.95 17.13
N SER A 476 24.99 -3.70 17.73
CA SER A 476 24.41 -4.56 18.76
C SER A 476 24.10 -5.98 18.25
N ILE A 477 23.62 -6.12 17.01
CA ILE A 477 23.31 -7.43 16.41
C ILE A 477 24.59 -8.15 15.94
N ARG A 478 25.62 -7.43 15.47
CA ARG A 478 26.84 -8.01 14.87
C ARG A 478 28.03 -8.21 15.83
N ASN A 479 27.97 -7.73 17.07
CA ASN A 479 29.09 -7.82 18.02
C ASN A 479 29.49 -9.25 18.49
N ASN A 480 28.89 -10.32 17.96
CA ASN A 480 29.24 -11.71 18.27
C ASN A 480 29.80 -12.45 17.03
N GLU A 481 31.12 -12.39 16.92
CA GLU A 481 32.06 -13.10 16.02
C GLU A 481 32.21 -12.63 14.57
N GLY A 482 33.49 -12.52 14.18
CA GLY A 482 33.93 -12.21 12.83
C GLY A 482 33.61 -13.35 11.87
N VAL A 483 32.55 -13.19 11.10
CA VAL A 483 32.34 -13.95 9.88
C VAL A 483 31.93 -12.95 8.80
N ASP A 484 32.85 -12.73 7.88
CA ASP A 484 32.53 -12.27 6.53
C ASP A 484 31.62 -13.34 5.90
N ASP A 485 30.31 -13.16 5.98
CA ASP A 485 29.40 -13.93 5.15
C ASP A 485 28.49 -13.00 4.35
N VAL A 486 28.41 -13.32 3.07
CA VAL A 486 27.75 -12.53 2.03
C VAL A 486 26.23 -12.59 2.30
N GLY A 487 25.73 -11.57 2.98
CA GLY A 487 24.32 -11.48 3.41
C GLY A 487 23.36 -11.60 2.23
N GLY A 488 22.66 -12.72 2.14
CA GLY A 488 21.59 -12.92 1.17
C GLY A 488 20.39 -11.99 1.43
N ALA A 489 19.55 -11.76 0.41
CA ALA A 489 18.37 -10.90 0.49
C ALA A 489 17.42 -11.24 1.67
N ARG A 490 17.38 -12.51 2.09
CA ARG A 490 16.58 -12.99 3.21
C ARG A 490 17.09 -12.50 4.57
N ASP A 491 18.41 -12.38 4.73
CA ASP A 491 19.03 -11.84 5.95
C ASP A 491 18.77 -10.34 6.09
N GLN A 492 18.77 -9.64 4.96
CA GLN A 492 18.46 -8.22 4.89
C GLN A 492 17.00 -7.90 5.22
N ALA A 493 16.05 -8.71 4.77
CA ALA A 493 14.64 -8.56 5.15
C ALA A 493 14.40 -8.84 6.64
N ALA A 494 15.15 -9.76 7.24
CA ALA A 494 15.12 -9.99 8.68
C ALA A 494 15.67 -8.78 9.45
N PHE A 495 16.79 -8.21 9.00
CA PHE A 495 17.40 -7.02 9.60
C PHE A 495 16.43 -5.83 9.64
N TRP A 496 15.84 -5.44 8.51
CA TRP A 496 14.96 -4.26 8.47
C TRP A 496 13.65 -4.48 9.23
N ARG A 497 13.12 -5.70 9.26
CA ARG A 497 11.99 -6.04 10.15
C ARG A 497 12.38 -5.91 11.62
N SER A 498 13.60 -6.30 11.97
CA SER A 498 14.14 -6.13 13.32
C SER A 498 14.31 -4.66 13.68
N PHE A 499 14.79 -3.83 12.74
CA PHE A 499 14.85 -2.38 12.91
C PHE A 499 13.46 -1.77 13.10
N ALA A 500 12.46 -2.17 12.31
CA ALA A 500 11.10 -1.69 12.48
C ALA A 500 10.52 -2.05 13.85
N LEU A 501 10.77 -3.28 14.32
CA LEU A 501 10.39 -3.71 15.66
C LEU A 501 11.13 -2.91 16.75
N TYR A 502 12.44 -2.69 16.59
CA TYR A 502 13.24 -1.86 17.49
C TYR A 502 12.67 -0.45 17.62
N ASP A 503 12.42 0.22 16.49
CA ASP A 503 11.89 1.58 16.45
C ASP A 503 10.56 1.67 17.19
N ILE A 504 9.67 0.68 17.02
CA ILE A 504 8.41 0.61 17.74
C ILE A 504 8.61 0.44 19.25
N LEU A 505 9.43 -0.54 19.66
CA LEU A 505 9.65 -0.86 21.08
C LEU A 505 10.36 0.28 21.83
N ALA A 506 11.28 0.97 21.16
CA ALA A 506 12.01 2.11 21.73
C ALA A 506 11.08 3.27 22.12
N HIS A 507 9.92 3.39 21.46
CA HIS A 507 8.91 4.41 21.73
C HIS A 507 7.73 3.91 22.59
N MET A 508 7.72 2.62 22.98
CA MET A 508 6.75 2.08 23.93
C MET A 508 7.20 2.32 25.37
N GLU A 509 6.23 2.59 26.25
CA GLU A 509 6.44 2.62 27.70
C GLU A 509 6.83 1.23 28.21
N GLY A 510 7.67 1.15 29.25
CA GLY A 510 8.22 -0.12 29.75
C GLY A 510 7.16 -1.16 30.10
N GLU A 511 6.04 -0.74 30.70
CA GLU A 511 4.92 -1.62 31.07
C GLU A 511 4.07 -2.09 29.86
N GLU A 512 4.10 -1.35 28.75
CA GLU A 512 3.38 -1.72 27.51
C GLU A 512 4.21 -2.66 26.63
N ARG A 513 5.54 -2.74 26.85
CA ARG A 513 6.44 -3.58 26.06
C ARG A 513 6.14 -5.07 26.30
N PRO A 514 6.08 -5.90 25.25
CA PRO A 514 5.96 -7.33 25.44
C PRO A 514 7.20 -7.90 26.16
N SER A 515 6.97 -8.81 27.12
CA SER A 515 8.04 -9.57 27.79
C SER A 515 8.97 -10.26 26.78
N VAL A 516 10.21 -10.57 27.18
CA VAL A 516 11.19 -11.32 26.38
C VAL A 516 10.60 -12.59 25.78
N GLY A 517 9.85 -13.38 26.57
CA GLY A 517 9.20 -14.61 26.11
C GLY A 517 8.16 -14.37 25.00
N LYS A 518 7.33 -13.34 25.14
CA LYS A 518 6.36 -12.92 24.11
C LYS A 518 7.05 -12.43 22.84
N LEU A 519 8.10 -11.62 22.95
CA LEU A 519 8.87 -11.16 21.79
C LEU A 519 9.55 -12.32 21.06
N ARG A 520 10.13 -13.28 21.80
CA ARG A 520 10.66 -14.52 21.22
C ARG A 520 9.60 -15.24 20.38
N ARG A 521 8.42 -15.47 20.97
CA ARG A 521 7.32 -16.13 20.25
C ARG A 521 6.88 -15.34 19.02
N PHE A 522 6.81 -14.01 19.12
CA PHE A 522 6.50 -13.16 17.98
C PHE A 522 7.55 -13.25 16.87
N LEU A 523 8.83 -13.24 17.21
CA LEU A 523 9.93 -13.37 16.24
C LEU A 523 9.98 -14.74 15.57
N GLU A 524 9.55 -15.80 16.26
CA GLU A 524 9.51 -17.17 15.75
C GLU A 524 8.23 -17.44 14.93
N HIS A 525 7.07 -17.09 15.47
CA HIS A 525 5.76 -17.52 14.98
C HIS A 525 4.93 -16.39 14.35
N GLY A 526 5.31 -15.13 14.58
CA GLY A 526 4.54 -13.96 14.17
C GLY A 526 3.43 -13.54 15.15
N TYR A 527 3.33 -14.17 16.33
CA TYR A 527 2.38 -13.81 17.38
C TYR A 527 2.91 -14.21 18.77
N CYS A 528 2.48 -13.50 19.82
CA CYS A 528 3.05 -13.61 21.17
C CYS A 528 2.47 -14.77 22.00
N GLY A 529 1.23 -15.18 21.73
CA GLY A 529 0.44 -16.08 22.58
C GLY A 529 0.17 -17.45 21.96
N GLU A 530 -0.83 -18.16 22.49
CA GLU A 530 -1.30 -19.47 21.98
C GLU A 530 -2.13 -19.35 20.69
N LYS A 531 -2.61 -18.15 20.40
CA LYS A 531 -3.44 -17.80 19.26
C LYS A 531 -2.99 -16.44 18.72
N LEU A 532 -3.38 -16.13 17.49
CA LEU A 532 -3.11 -14.82 16.89
C LEU A 532 -4.10 -13.78 17.42
N GLU A 533 -3.63 -12.76 18.10
CA GLU A 533 -4.46 -11.71 18.68
C GLU A 533 -4.35 -10.39 17.90
N TRP A 534 -5.31 -9.48 18.14
CA TRP A 534 -5.32 -8.18 17.48
C TRP A 534 -4.13 -7.29 17.85
N ASP A 535 -3.48 -7.54 18.99
CA ASP A 535 -2.27 -6.82 19.37
C ASP A 535 -1.06 -7.27 18.53
N ASP A 536 -0.98 -8.56 18.18
CA ASP A 536 0.02 -9.06 17.23
C ASP A 536 -0.22 -8.47 15.83
N ILE A 537 -1.48 -8.44 15.38
CA ILE A 537 -1.87 -7.86 14.09
C ILE A 537 -1.54 -6.37 14.05
N HIS A 538 -1.81 -5.65 15.15
CA HIS A 538 -1.47 -4.24 15.28
C HIS A 538 0.04 -4.01 15.22
N LEU A 539 0.84 -4.85 15.90
CA LEU A 539 2.30 -4.76 15.87
C LEU A 539 2.85 -4.99 14.46
N HIS A 540 2.34 -5.98 13.71
CA HIS A 540 2.68 -6.17 12.29
C HIS A 540 2.34 -4.93 11.45
N ALA A 541 1.17 -4.32 11.66
CA ALA A 541 0.77 -3.11 10.93
C ALA A 541 1.65 -1.89 11.30
N GLN A 542 2.10 -1.78 12.54
CA GLN A 542 3.10 -0.78 12.95
C GLN A 542 4.43 -1.00 12.21
N MET A 543 4.91 -2.24 12.14
CA MET A 543 6.15 -2.57 11.42
C MET A 543 6.03 -2.24 9.94
N GLN A 544 4.89 -2.56 9.32
CA GLN A 544 4.59 -2.19 7.93
C GLN A 544 4.65 -0.67 7.71
N ALA A 545 4.11 0.13 8.64
CA ALA A 545 4.16 1.59 8.55
C ALA A 545 5.60 2.13 8.60
N VAL A 546 6.46 1.59 9.48
CA VAL A 546 7.88 1.97 9.56
C VAL A 546 8.62 1.58 8.27
N LEU A 547 8.46 0.34 7.81
CA LEU A 547 9.13 -0.16 6.60
C LEU A 547 8.72 0.62 5.34
N TYR A 548 7.43 0.94 5.20
CA TYR A 548 6.95 1.81 4.13
C TYR A 548 7.55 3.21 4.22
N SER A 549 7.70 3.75 5.43
CA SER A 549 8.27 5.09 5.64
C SER A 549 9.76 5.15 5.28
N LEU A 550 10.54 4.09 5.61
CA LEU A 550 11.93 3.93 5.16
C LEU A 550 12.03 3.86 3.64
N ARG A 551 11.08 3.17 3.00
CA ARG A 551 11.03 3.07 1.55
C ARG A 551 10.75 4.42 0.89
N LEU A 552 9.83 5.20 1.43
CA LEU A 552 9.54 6.55 0.94
C LEU A 552 10.80 7.42 1.03
N LEU A 553 11.53 7.34 2.14
CA LEU A 553 12.83 8.00 2.31
C LEU A 553 13.86 7.52 1.27
N LYS A 554 13.99 6.20 1.05
CA LYS A 554 14.86 5.62 0.02
C LYS A 554 14.53 6.17 -1.37
N GLU A 555 13.26 6.17 -1.79
CA GLU A 555 12.88 6.63 -3.13
C GLU A 555 13.19 8.12 -3.33
N VAL A 556 13.01 8.96 -2.30
CA VAL A 556 13.38 10.39 -2.36
C VAL A 556 14.89 10.60 -2.46
N LEU A 557 15.68 9.77 -1.78
CA LEU A 557 17.15 9.82 -1.79
C LEU A 557 17.75 9.30 -3.10
N VAL A 558 17.31 8.12 -3.56
CA VAL A 558 17.84 7.41 -4.75
C VAL A 558 17.32 8.00 -6.07
N GLY A 559 16.06 8.43 -6.11
CA GLY A 559 15.43 8.89 -7.36
C GLY A 559 15.98 10.19 -7.92
N HIS A 560 17.06 10.75 -7.34
CA HIS A 560 17.53 12.09 -7.64
C HIS A 560 19.05 12.27 -7.57
N GLU A 561 19.57 13.02 -8.53
CA GLU A 561 20.89 13.64 -8.46
C GLU A 561 20.82 14.84 -7.51
N TRP A 562 21.42 14.72 -6.34
CA TRP A 562 21.56 15.82 -5.39
C TRP A 562 22.64 16.79 -5.90
N PRO A 563 22.40 18.11 -5.89
CA PRO A 563 23.41 19.08 -6.34
C PRO A 563 24.72 18.91 -5.55
N ARG A 564 25.86 18.83 -6.26
CA ARG A 564 27.19 18.72 -5.62
C ARG A 564 27.46 19.90 -4.69
N GLU A 565 28.06 19.59 -3.54
CA GLU A 565 28.84 20.37 -2.54
C GLU A 565 28.53 21.89 -2.34
N SER A 566 28.34 22.69 -3.40
CA SER A 566 28.24 24.16 -3.31
C SER A 566 26.92 24.72 -2.76
N LEU A 567 25.82 23.95 -2.75
CA LEU A 567 24.50 24.43 -2.28
C LEU A 567 24.10 23.95 -0.88
N PHE A 568 24.67 22.83 -0.42
CA PHE A 568 24.13 22.09 0.72
C PHE A 568 25.13 21.91 1.88
N GLY A 569 26.38 22.31 1.73
CA GLY A 569 27.44 22.10 2.73
C GLY A 569 27.87 20.63 2.78
N ASP A 570 29.16 20.40 2.98
CA ASP A 570 29.78 19.07 2.82
C ASP A 570 29.18 18.01 3.76
N LYS A 571 28.91 18.39 5.02
CA LYS A 571 28.35 17.49 6.03
C LYS A 571 26.96 16.96 5.66
N PHE A 572 26.10 17.81 5.08
CA PHE A 572 24.76 17.38 4.69
C PHE A 572 24.80 16.47 3.46
N ALA A 573 25.68 16.76 2.49
CA ALA A 573 25.90 15.91 1.33
C ALA A 573 26.42 14.51 1.74
N GLU A 574 27.36 14.45 2.68
CA GLU A 574 27.86 13.19 3.26
C GLU A 574 26.75 12.40 3.94
N SER A 575 25.91 13.06 4.75
CA SER A 575 24.76 12.42 5.41
C SER A 575 23.76 11.83 4.41
N ILE A 576 23.47 12.55 3.33
CA ILE A 576 22.61 12.06 2.24
C ILE A 576 23.24 10.85 1.56
N TYR A 577 24.54 10.89 1.28
CA TYR A 577 25.27 9.79 0.64
C TYR A 577 25.25 8.52 1.50
N GLU A 578 25.56 8.64 2.79
CA GLU A 578 25.55 7.51 3.72
C GLU A 578 24.13 6.93 3.90
N ALA A 579 23.11 7.77 4.01
CA ALA A 579 21.72 7.30 4.07
C ALA A 579 21.29 6.60 2.78
N THR A 580 21.71 7.11 1.61
CA THR A 580 21.43 6.49 0.31
C THR A 580 22.10 5.13 0.19
N LYS A 581 23.36 5.01 0.65
CA LYS A 581 24.10 3.75 0.69
C LYS A 581 23.44 2.74 1.62
N LEU A 582 23.10 3.15 2.84
CA LEU A 582 22.45 2.31 3.84
C LEU A 582 21.10 1.76 3.37
N LEU A 583 20.27 2.63 2.76
CA LEU A 583 18.93 2.26 2.30
C LEU A 583 18.93 1.56 0.93
N ARG A 584 20.07 1.50 0.23
CA ARG A 584 20.20 0.76 -1.04
C ARG A 584 19.71 -0.67 -0.89
N ASP A 585 20.10 -1.30 0.22
CA ASP A 585 19.81 -2.69 0.54
C ASP A 585 18.46 -2.85 1.25
N LEU A 586 17.62 -1.80 1.34
CA LEU A 586 16.26 -1.96 1.85
C LEU A 586 15.51 -2.95 0.94
N PRO A 587 14.89 -4.01 1.51
CA PRO A 587 14.20 -5.03 0.75
C PRO A 587 13.01 -4.46 -0.01
N TRP A 588 12.57 -5.24 -0.99
CA TRP A 588 11.43 -4.90 -1.83
C TRP A 588 10.11 -4.90 -1.03
N MET A 589 9.07 -4.26 -1.55
CA MET A 589 7.78 -4.15 -0.85
C MET A 589 7.18 -5.53 -0.56
N ARG A 590 7.36 -6.45 -1.50
CA ARG A 590 6.91 -7.83 -1.39
C ARG A 590 7.52 -8.58 -0.22
N ASP A 591 8.72 -8.20 0.24
CA ASP A 591 9.44 -8.89 1.32
C ASP A 591 9.13 -8.26 2.69
N THR A 592 8.81 -6.96 2.70
CA THR A 592 8.55 -6.17 3.91
C THR A 592 7.08 -6.11 4.31
N ALA A 593 6.15 -6.25 3.36
CA ALA A 593 4.72 -6.23 3.64
C ALA A 593 4.12 -7.58 4.07
N GLN A 594 4.89 -8.68 4.01
CA GLN A 594 4.40 -10.03 4.35
C GLN A 594 4.33 -10.28 5.85
N ARG A 595 3.13 -10.65 6.34
CA ARG A 595 2.86 -11.04 7.73
C ARG A 595 3.23 -12.49 8.07
N ARG A 596 3.45 -13.35 7.08
CA ARG A 596 3.16 -14.80 7.20
C ARG A 596 4.06 -15.61 8.12
N TYR A 597 5.19 -15.06 8.53
CA TYR A 597 6.14 -15.78 9.35
C TYR A 597 6.76 -14.84 10.38
N GLY A 598 7.35 -15.42 11.42
CA GLY A 598 8.31 -14.72 12.24
C GLY A 598 9.46 -14.11 11.42
N ILE A 599 10.27 -13.25 12.03
CA ILE A 599 11.33 -12.49 11.35
C ILE A 599 12.35 -13.41 10.62
N GLY A 600 12.47 -14.70 10.99
CA GLY A 600 13.35 -15.69 10.34
C GLY A 600 12.76 -16.50 9.16
N GLY A 601 11.44 -16.53 8.95
CA GLY A 601 10.79 -17.41 7.95
C GLY A 601 10.86 -18.92 8.28
N ASP A 602 10.40 -19.77 7.35
CA ASP A 602 10.24 -21.25 7.50
C ASP A 602 11.53 -22.09 7.62
N GLY A 603 12.71 -21.47 7.78
CA GLY A 603 14.01 -22.15 7.72
C GLY A 603 14.80 -22.07 9.02
N ASN A 604 15.33 -23.22 9.45
CA ASN A 604 16.18 -23.56 10.61
C ASN A 604 16.75 -22.42 11.49
N GLY A 605 16.60 -22.61 12.81
CA GLY A 605 16.82 -21.65 13.89
C GLY A 605 18.23 -21.08 14.07
N GLY A 606 18.29 -19.81 14.47
CA GLY A 606 19.51 -19.18 15.01
C GLY A 606 19.45 -17.64 15.05
N ASN A 607 18.94 -17.01 13.98
CA ASN A 607 19.10 -15.55 13.79
C ASN A 607 18.27 -14.68 14.76
N TRP A 608 17.06 -15.15 15.14
CA TRP A 608 16.21 -14.38 16.04
C TRP A 608 16.77 -14.22 17.47
N ARG A 609 17.64 -15.12 17.94
CA ARG A 609 18.28 -15.00 19.26
C ARG A 609 19.20 -13.78 19.32
N ARG A 610 20.03 -13.62 18.27
CA ARG A 610 20.91 -12.46 18.12
C ARG A 610 20.11 -11.16 18.02
N VAL A 611 19.04 -11.17 17.23
CA VAL A 611 18.10 -10.04 17.15
C VAL A 611 17.51 -9.72 18.52
N LEU A 612 17.01 -10.72 19.25
CA LEU A 612 16.40 -10.53 20.56
C LEU A 612 17.41 -9.96 21.56
N GLU A 613 18.60 -10.55 21.67
CA GLU A 613 19.68 -10.09 22.57
C GLU A 613 20.11 -8.67 22.25
N GLY A 614 20.32 -8.34 20.97
CA GLY A 614 20.69 -6.99 20.55
C GLY A 614 19.59 -5.96 20.84
N LEU A 615 18.33 -6.30 20.56
CA LEU A 615 17.17 -5.45 20.88
C LEU A 615 17.12 -5.13 22.38
N PHE A 616 17.26 -6.14 23.24
CA PHE A 616 17.20 -5.94 24.69
C PHE A 616 18.41 -5.17 25.22
N SER A 617 19.63 -5.39 24.68
CA SER A 617 20.80 -4.57 25.03
C SER A 617 20.53 -3.08 24.79
N LEU A 618 20.02 -2.74 23.60
CA LEU A 618 19.74 -1.35 23.23
C LEU A 618 18.59 -0.73 24.04
N LEU A 619 17.54 -1.51 24.31
CA LEU A 619 16.42 -1.03 25.11
C LEU A 619 16.85 -0.78 26.56
N ASN A 620 17.67 -1.66 27.14
CA ASN A 620 18.12 -1.60 28.54
C ASN A 620 19.29 -0.64 28.78
N GLU A 621 20.09 -0.28 27.77
CA GLU A 621 21.13 0.76 27.89
C GLU A 621 20.56 2.16 28.17
N GLY A 622 19.27 2.40 27.85
CA GLY A 622 18.57 3.65 28.14
C GLY A 622 17.84 3.68 29.49
N GLU A 623 17.66 2.51 30.13
CA GLU A 623 17.12 2.42 31.48
C GLU A 623 18.32 2.23 32.41
N GLY A 624 18.77 3.30 33.07
CA GLY A 624 19.83 3.26 34.09
C GLY A 624 19.41 2.45 35.33
N LYS A 625 19.15 1.16 35.17
CA LYS A 625 18.90 0.21 36.25
C LYS A 625 20.26 -0.35 36.65
N GLY A 626 20.71 0.06 37.84
CA GLY A 626 21.85 -0.56 38.52
C GLY A 626 21.68 -2.07 38.68
N GLU A 627 22.77 -2.75 39.02
CA GLU A 627 22.87 -4.22 39.09
C GLU A 627 21.69 -4.92 39.80
N GLU A 628 21.09 -4.29 40.81
CA GLU A 628 19.90 -4.81 41.53
C GLU A 628 18.64 -4.98 40.66
N GLY A 629 18.46 -4.15 39.64
CA GLY A 629 17.33 -4.29 38.70
C GLY A 629 17.48 -5.47 37.76
N ARG A 630 18.73 -5.75 37.35
CA ARG A 630 19.08 -6.91 36.50
C ARG A 630 18.95 -8.22 37.26
N GLU A 631 19.17 -8.20 38.57
CA GLU A 631 19.05 -9.37 39.43
C GLU A 631 17.57 -9.78 39.63
N ARG A 632 16.67 -8.81 39.83
CA ARG A 632 15.21 -9.05 39.91
C ARG A 632 14.60 -9.55 38.60
N GLU A 633 15.10 -9.08 37.45
CA GLU A 633 14.64 -9.55 36.15
C GLU A 633 15.11 -10.99 35.88
N ARG A 634 16.35 -11.33 36.27
CA ARG A 634 16.86 -12.71 36.23
C ARG A 634 16.12 -13.66 37.18
N GLU A 635 15.65 -13.16 38.32
CA GLU A 635 14.80 -13.91 39.25
C GLU A 635 13.43 -14.20 38.63
N ARG A 636 12.78 -13.21 38.00
CA ARG A 636 11.52 -13.42 37.26
C ARG A 636 11.70 -14.38 36.08
N GLU A 637 12.82 -14.31 35.37
CA GLU A 637 13.16 -15.26 34.31
C GLU A 637 13.37 -16.70 34.81
N ARG A 638 13.80 -16.88 36.06
CA ARG A 638 13.90 -18.21 36.69
C ARG A 638 12.53 -18.72 37.13
N GLU A 639 11.70 -17.86 37.73
CA GLU A 639 10.33 -18.22 38.14
C GLU A 639 9.43 -18.58 36.94
N GLU A 640 9.56 -17.89 35.79
CA GLU A 640 8.83 -18.25 34.56
C GLU A 640 9.35 -19.53 33.89
N ARG A 641 10.61 -19.95 34.15
CA ARG A 641 11.16 -21.23 33.66
C ARG A 641 10.85 -22.39 34.61
N GLU A 642 10.69 -22.13 35.90
CA GLU A 642 10.41 -23.14 36.92
C GLU A 642 8.91 -23.44 37.10
N GLY A 643 8.02 -22.61 36.56
CA GLY A 643 6.57 -22.88 36.50
C GLY A 643 6.16 -24.07 35.62
N ASP A 644 7.13 -24.73 34.97
CA ASP A 644 6.90 -25.82 34.02
C ASP A 644 7.76 -27.06 34.32
N SER A 645 8.06 -27.36 35.61
CA SER A 645 8.49 -28.70 36.10
C SER A 645 8.58 -28.78 37.63
N ILE A 646 7.92 -29.77 38.23
CA ILE A 646 8.02 -30.13 39.65
C ILE A 646 9.18 -31.14 39.88
N GLU A 647 9.78 -31.03 41.07
CA GLU A 647 10.58 -32.01 41.86
C GLU A 647 12.12 -32.05 41.73
N GLY A 648 12.80 -31.61 42.82
CA GLY A 648 13.77 -32.44 43.54
C GLY A 648 15.25 -32.03 43.59
N LEU A 649 15.70 -31.63 44.80
CA LEU A 649 17.09 -31.67 45.36
C LEU A 649 18.13 -30.71 44.72
N GLY A 650 19.02 -29.99 45.40
CA GLY A 650 19.51 -29.96 46.78
C GLY A 650 20.99 -29.51 46.75
N GLN A 651 21.30 -28.37 47.39
CA GLN A 651 22.63 -27.88 47.85
C GLN A 651 23.78 -27.63 46.84
N PHE A 652 24.32 -26.40 46.77
CA PHE A 652 25.57 -25.97 47.47
C PHE A 652 26.11 -24.60 47.01
N SER A 653 26.29 -23.72 48.01
CA SER A 653 27.38 -22.74 48.27
C SER A 653 27.88 -21.71 47.24
N ILE A 654 27.76 -20.47 47.73
CA ILE A 654 28.35 -19.17 47.41
C ILE A 654 29.89 -19.17 47.26
N SER A 655 30.42 -18.40 46.31
CA SER A 655 31.68 -17.66 46.50
C SER A 655 31.72 -16.39 45.65
N SER A 656 31.79 -15.27 46.34
CA SER A 656 31.93 -13.89 45.84
C SER A 656 33.36 -13.59 45.38
N ARG A 657 33.52 -12.86 44.28
CA ARG A 657 34.73 -12.05 44.05
C ARG A 657 34.44 -10.77 43.29
N SER A 658 34.60 -9.68 44.03
CA SER A 658 34.68 -8.29 43.60
C SER A 658 35.73 -8.07 42.52
N ARG A 659 35.42 -7.23 41.52
CA ARG A 659 36.42 -6.31 40.95
C ARG A 659 35.77 -5.09 40.31
N SER A 660 36.07 -3.96 40.95
CA SER A 660 35.90 -2.59 40.48
C SER A 660 36.59 -2.35 39.14
N GLY A 661 35.94 -1.58 38.27
CA GLY A 661 36.56 -0.97 37.10
C GLY A 661 35.63 0.08 36.51
N HIS A 662 35.86 1.35 36.86
CA HIS A 662 35.22 2.49 36.20
C HIS A 662 35.57 2.51 34.72
N GLY A 663 34.55 2.45 33.86
CA GLY A 663 34.62 2.69 32.43
C GLY A 663 33.68 3.84 32.08
N GLN A 664 34.27 4.98 31.74
CA GLN A 664 33.61 6.23 31.40
C GLN A 664 33.26 6.22 29.91
N VAL A 665 32.05 5.78 29.53
CA VAL A 665 31.52 5.88 28.14
C VAL A 665 29.99 6.03 28.18
N ASN A 666 29.43 6.82 27.25
CA ASN A 666 28.00 6.97 26.85
C ASN A 666 27.22 8.24 27.28
N SER A 667 27.76 9.45 27.09
CA SER A 667 26.91 10.68 27.07
C SER A 667 26.27 10.94 25.71
N SER A 668 27.06 10.82 24.63
CA SER A 668 26.62 11.22 23.27
C SER A 668 25.51 10.34 22.67
N MET A 669 25.43 9.06 23.06
CA MET A 669 24.42 8.13 22.54
C MET A 669 23.04 8.33 23.17
N ALA A 670 22.99 8.65 24.47
CA ALA A 670 21.76 8.99 25.17
C ALA A 670 21.16 10.28 24.59
N GLU A 671 21.99 11.29 24.33
CA GLU A 671 21.58 12.56 23.72
C GLU A 671 21.02 12.38 22.30
N ALA A 672 21.65 11.55 21.46
CA ALA A 672 21.15 11.27 20.10
C ALA A 672 19.82 10.49 20.11
N ARG A 673 19.67 9.54 21.04
CA ARG A 673 18.43 8.79 21.25
C ARG A 673 17.31 9.69 21.78
N GLU A 674 17.59 10.52 22.78
CA GLU A 674 16.64 11.51 23.30
C GLU A 674 16.22 12.49 22.21
N ALA A 675 17.15 12.96 21.37
CA ALA A 675 16.85 13.83 20.24
C ALA A 675 15.91 13.16 19.22
N TRP A 676 16.13 11.87 18.90
CA TRP A 676 15.25 11.11 18.01
C TRP A 676 13.86 10.87 18.60
N VAL A 677 13.80 10.47 19.87
CA VAL A 677 12.54 10.22 20.59
C VAL A 677 11.74 11.52 20.76
N LEU A 678 12.38 12.63 21.13
CA LEU A 678 11.75 13.94 21.28
C LEU A 678 11.24 14.48 19.93
N ALA A 679 12.00 14.31 18.85
CA ALA A 679 11.58 14.70 17.51
C ALA A 679 10.32 13.94 17.06
N SER A 680 10.24 12.64 17.39
CA SER A 680 9.13 11.73 17.03
C SER A 680 7.84 11.93 17.80
N THR A 681 7.90 12.63 18.94
CA THR A 681 6.70 12.99 19.70
C THR A 681 6.09 14.28 19.17
N LEU A 682 4.98 14.19 18.43
CA LEU A 682 4.19 15.36 18.01
C LEU A 682 3.89 16.28 19.22
N PRO A 683 4.14 17.60 19.13
CA PRO A 683 3.75 18.52 20.19
C PRO A 683 2.22 18.52 20.35
N SER A 684 1.72 18.15 21.52
CA SER A 684 0.34 18.46 21.90
C SER A 684 0.16 19.97 21.83
N GLY A 685 -0.76 20.44 20.98
CA GLY A 685 -0.94 21.86 20.70
C GLY A 685 -0.99 22.72 21.97
N ARG A 686 -0.11 23.72 22.06
CA ARG A 686 -0.11 24.74 23.12
C ARG A 686 -1.51 25.39 23.18
N LYS A 687 -2.30 25.08 24.21
CA LYS A 687 -3.54 25.80 24.53
C LYS A 687 -3.20 27.26 24.81
N ARG A 688 -3.47 28.14 23.83
CA ARG A 688 -3.33 29.58 23.99
C ARG A 688 -4.49 30.08 24.86
N LYS A 689 -4.13 30.54 26.07
CA LYS A 689 -5.02 31.11 27.09
C LYS A 689 -5.69 32.38 26.53
N LYS A 690 -6.97 32.30 26.16
CA LYS A 690 -7.75 33.46 25.68
C LYS A 690 -8.19 34.29 26.88
N ARG A 691 -7.54 35.43 27.12
CA ARG A 691 -8.02 36.47 28.06
C ARG A 691 -9.32 37.04 27.48
N ARG A 692 -10.41 36.95 28.25
CA ARG A 692 -11.66 37.68 28.00
C ARG A 692 -11.52 39.07 28.64
N ALA A 693 -11.65 40.12 27.83
CA ALA A 693 -12.07 41.45 28.27
C ALA A 693 -13.57 41.58 27.93
N GLY A 694 -14.36 42.04 28.88
CA GLY A 694 -15.81 42.11 28.78
C GLY A 694 -16.32 43.43 28.20
N SER A 695 -17.58 43.41 27.75
CA SER A 695 -18.47 44.57 27.82
C SER A 695 -19.93 44.11 27.98
N ALA A 696 -20.50 44.60 29.08
CA ALA A 696 -21.88 44.90 29.47
C ALA A 696 -23.10 44.64 28.55
N GLY A 697 -24.22 44.36 29.24
CA GLY A 697 -25.61 44.63 28.83
C GLY A 697 -26.53 43.40 29.00
N THR A 698 -27.20 43.20 30.16
CA THR A 698 -28.64 43.53 30.44
C THR A 698 -29.60 42.88 29.44
N ASP A 699 -30.64 42.11 29.78
CA ASP A 699 -31.48 42.00 30.96
C ASP A 699 -32.33 40.71 30.89
N GLU A 700 -32.89 40.31 32.04
CA GLU A 700 -34.14 39.52 32.25
C GLU A 700 -34.21 38.09 31.62
N THR A 701 -34.83 37.05 32.21
CA THR A 701 -35.83 36.93 33.26
C THR A 701 -35.74 35.52 33.88
N THR A 702 -36.04 35.47 35.17
CA THR A 702 -36.38 34.36 36.09
C THR A 702 -37.01 33.07 35.54
N ARG A 703 -36.63 31.89 36.07
CA ARG A 703 -37.41 31.16 37.11
C ARG A 703 -36.75 29.84 37.59
N THR A 704 -36.68 29.77 38.92
CA THR A 704 -36.37 28.68 39.86
C THR A 704 -37.37 27.54 39.89
N THR A 705 -36.93 26.32 40.27
CA THR A 705 -37.41 25.51 41.44
C THR A 705 -36.70 24.12 41.48
N SER A 706 -35.83 23.89 42.47
CA SER A 706 -36.00 23.04 43.68
C SER A 706 -35.87 21.52 43.42
N ARG A 707 -34.73 20.87 43.70
CA ARG A 707 -34.15 20.44 45.00
C ARG A 707 -34.98 19.36 45.71
N ARG A 708 -34.48 18.11 45.71
CA ARG A 708 -34.63 17.18 46.85
C ARG A 708 -33.39 16.29 46.99
N LYS A 709 -32.78 16.36 48.18
CA LYS A 709 -31.68 15.53 48.68
C LYS A 709 -32.24 14.21 49.21
N GLY A 710 -31.51 13.12 49.02
CA GLY A 710 -31.60 11.87 49.76
C GLY A 710 -30.20 11.25 49.86
N THR A 711 -29.80 10.87 51.07
CA THR A 711 -28.43 10.58 51.53
C THR A 711 -28.18 9.09 51.75
N GLY A 712 -26.93 8.64 51.55
CA GLY A 712 -26.35 7.37 52.02
C GLY A 712 -26.08 6.38 50.86
N SER A 713 -24.94 5.70 50.71
CA SER A 713 -23.73 5.51 51.53
C SER A 713 -22.55 5.14 50.61
N LYS A 714 -21.33 5.42 51.07
CA LYS A 714 -20.04 5.27 50.37
C LYS A 714 -19.72 3.84 49.94
N GLN A 715 -19.22 3.68 48.71
CA GLN A 715 -18.27 2.63 48.33
C GLN A 715 -17.28 3.26 47.33
N GLU A 716 -16.02 3.41 47.75
CA GLU A 716 -14.94 3.97 46.93
C GLU A 716 -14.56 2.99 45.81
N GLN A 717 -15.12 3.21 44.61
CA GLN A 717 -14.54 2.69 43.38
C GLN A 717 -13.52 3.70 42.84
N LYS A 718 -12.24 3.30 42.81
CA LYS A 718 -11.18 4.02 42.10
C LYS A 718 -11.52 4.05 40.61
N MET A 719 -12.05 5.18 40.16
CA MET A 719 -12.41 5.44 38.77
C MET A 719 -11.13 5.71 37.97
N ASN A 720 -10.93 4.91 36.93
CA ASN A 720 -9.76 4.93 36.05
C ASN A 720 -9.84 6.16 35.12
N MET A 721 -8.70 6.80 34.85
CA MET A 721 -8.54 8.07 34.12
C MET A 721 -9.00 8.01 32.64
N TYR A 722 -9.38 6.83 32.13
CA TYR A 722 -9.72 6.60 30.71
C TYR A 722 -11.20 6.82 30.33
N ASP A 723 -12.10 7.14 31.26
CA ASP A 723 -13.53 7.36 30.95
C ASP A 723 -13.90 8.81 30.55
N ILE A 724 -12.94 9.74 30.47
CA ILE A 724 -13.22 11.17 30.22
C ILE A 724 -13.24 11.54 28.72
N LEU A 725 -12.98 10.62 27.79
CA LEU A 725 -13.00 10.90 26.34
C LEU A 725 -14.18 10.31 25.57
N ARG A 726 -15.29 9.93 26.24
CA ARG A 726 -16.46 9.32 25.59
C ARG A 726 -17.63 10.24 25.28
N GLN A 727 -17.54 11.55 25.52
CA GLN A 727 -18.60 12.49 25.16
C GLN A 727 -18.04 13.85 24.76
N VAL A 728 -17.82 14.06 23.46
CA VAL A 728 -18.05 15.35 22.79
C VAL A 728 -18.41 15.02 21.33
N ASP A 729 -19.66 15.31 20.96
CA ASP A 729 -20.17 15.30 19.58
C ASP A 729 -19.39 16.24 18.64
#